data_AF-A0A536S6A2-F1
#
_entry.id   AF-A0A536S6A2-F1
#
_cell.length_a   1.000
_cell.length_b   1.000
_cell.length_c   1.000
_cell.angle_alpha   90.00
_cell.angle_beta   90.00
_cell.angle_gamma   90.00
#
_symmetry.space_group_name_H-M   'P 1'
#
loop_
_entity.id
_entity.type
_entity.pdbx_description
1 polymer ?
#
loop_
_entity_poly.entity_id
_entity_poly.type
_entity_poly.pdbx_seq_one_letter_code
_entity_poly.pdbx_strand_id
1 'polypeptide(L)'
;MSRRYRPFDPFERGGPFDVGREIRMPQIPRRFWGGVALFALAVLVFIIASPIVSFITELQWYDALGFRDVYTTRLTLEWSLAIGATVIAFAYLGVNVAIALRIRAGGALRAVGIERPTLRGPAGWISIGVAAIIALILGAGAFSQWQQLALFMHSTPVGATDPVLGQDISFYLLTLPFLHSAANWALGLDFLTVLLIGALYSWRGDSFDFRPTPRAIAHLSVLFAAFAVTLSVATWLSRYDLLYGHTSGTVWGAAYTDVNARLPLYTFQAGMGIVLAGGLLANAWLRRLWLPIAATVAWIGLSVLAQAYPAVVQGVSVTPNAQTYELPYIQREIAGTRAAYGLSDVGVRNFTGDQPLTAQDVQNDQATVNNLRLWDYVALKETYQQQQTIRTYYTFNDIDIDRYMINGQYQQLEISAREMDTSKLSSAAQNWVNIHLGYTHGYGAAASPVNAVVGEGLPAYVVGDVPPTGALKITQPAIYFGELTNDYVLAPSANREFDYPVGGTDVFTNYSGTHGVPMTGLNSALWSLKLSDFNLLVSRQVISRTTMLYRRNILDRAREIAPFLTFDGDPYLVVVDGRLYWIMDAYTTASTYPYAQQQAFGGNSINYIRNSVKVVIDAYEGVPTFYVVDPKDPLIKAYQATFPSMFKPIDAMPAGLRAHVRVPVDLFNLQVGIYATYHVTADAAGAKVLFAREDVWAVPTAQTAPGAGATALEPYYVLFRLPGEQNPEFLLIMPYTPLGKNNMVSWMAARSDGSHYGQYVSYVLPKDKTIFGPQQVANRINENTTISADFTLFHQAGSQVQQGNLLVVPIGNSFLYFEPIYLRANQTSSLPELKRIILATQDSVVYTTTLDQAIQQLVGNAPPTTPNQPPITTLTPAQLAQLQSLVAQANQHYKAAYTALALGDFATYGAEMQKVGQLLSQIQALTGSSSTTPSPSASPSPKASSSP
;
A
#
# COMPACT_ATOMS: atom_id res chain seq x y z
N MET A 1 107.83 21.98 0.73
CA MET A 1 107.52 23.21 -0.04
C MET A 1 106.04 23.13 -0.37
N SER A 2 105.11 24.03 -0.07
CA SER A 2 105.09 25.44 0.31
C SER A 2 103.80 25.73 1.09
N ARG A 3 103.87 26.53 2.16
CA ARG A 3 102.70 27.04 2.92
C ARG A 3 101.92 28.08 2.10
N ARG A 4 100.61 28.22 2.34
CA ARG A 4 99.91 29.54 2.44
C ARG A 4 98.54 29.43 3.13
N TYR A 5 98.16 30.57 3.70
CA TYR A 5 97.27 30.86 4.83
C TYR A 5 95.76 30.93 4.47
N ARG A 6 94.90 30.82 5.49
CA ARG A 6 93.44 31.11 5.47
C ARG A 6 93.15 32.61 5.26
N PRO A 7 91.88 32.95 4.95
CA PRO A 7 91.22 34.04 5.63
C PRO A 7 90.08 33.55 6.54
N PHE A 8 89.93 34.30 7.61
CA PHE A 8 88.97 34.23 8.70
C PHE A 8 87.89 35.26 8.40
N ASP A 9 86.61 34.90 8.54
CA ASP A 9 85.49 35.84 8.45
C ASP A 9 84.78 35.90 9.81
N PRO A 10 84.91 37.01 10.58
CA PRO A 10 84.19 37.25 11.81
C PRO A 10 82.93 38.09 11.55
N PHE A 11 81.86 37.84 12.32
CA PHE A 11 80.52 38.45 12.22
C PHE A 11 79.68 37.81 11.10
N GLU A 12 78.71 36.94 11.38
CA GLU A 12 77.47 37.33 12.05
C GLU A 12 76.92 36.26 13.01
N ARG A 13 76.34 36.78 14.09
CA ARG A 13 75.85 36.08 15.28
C ARG A 13 74.41 35.59 15.08
N GLY A 14 74.15 34.36 15.54
CA GLY A 14 73.00 33.93 16.34
C GLY A 14 71.56 34.32 15.96
N GLY A 15 70.73 33.29 15.73
CA GLY A 15 69.27 33.33 15.89
C GLY A 15 68.73 31.92 16.24
N PRO A 16 67.79 31.76 17.20
CA PRO A 16 67.56 30.49 17.89
C PRO A 16 66.42 29.69 17.25
N PHE A 17 66.65 29.03 16.12
CA PHE A 17 65.78 27.94 15.68
C PHE A 17 66.63 26.86 15.04
N ASP A 18 66.80 25.79 15.82
CA ASP A 18 67.54 24.59 15.46
C ASP A 18 67.00 23.95 14.19
N VAL A 19 67.94 23.34 13.47
CA VAL A 19 67.81 22.75 12.13
C VAL A 19 66.70 21.69 12.12
N GLY A 20 65.83 21.76 11.10
CA GLY A 20 64.73 20.82 10.90
C GLY A 20 65.18 19.36 11.02
N ARG A 21 64.63 18.64 11.99
CA ARG A 21 64.61 17.18 11.99
C ARG A 21 63.94 16.74 10.69
N GLU A 22 64.71 16.14 9.79
CA GLU A 22 64.15 15.34 8.70
C GLU A 22 63.25 14.25 9.31
N ILE A 23 61.93 14.42 9.17
CA ILE A 23 60.96 13.35 9.46
C ILE A 23 61.18 12.28 8.39
N ARG A 24 62.05 11.30 8.67
CA ARG A 24 62.12 10.06 7.87
C ARG A 24 60.80 9.32 8.07
N MET A 25 59.92 9.35 7.07
CA MET A 25 58.75 8.47 7.04
C MET A 25 59.24 7.01 7.12
N PRO A 26 58.70 6.18 8.03
CA PRO A 26 59.11 4.79 8.14
C PRO A 26 58.85 4.07 6.82
N GLN A 27 59.87 3.40 6.27
CA GLN A 27 59.70 2.57 5.08
C GLN A 27 58.82 1.39 5.43
N ILE A 28 57.59 1.40 4.92
CA ILE A 28 56.62 0.32 5.10
C ILE A 28 57.24 -0.99 4.55
N PRO A 29 57.39 -2.05 5.37
CA PRO A 29 58.08 -3.27 4.98
C PRO A 29 57.36 -3.97 3.81
N ARG A 30 58.11 -4.58 2.87
CA ARG A 30 57.55 -5.30 1.71
C ARG A 30 56.49 -6.35 2.07
N ARG A 31 56.54 -6.92 3.28
CA ARG A 31 55.53 -7.86 3.82
C ARG A 31 54.17 -7.21 4.06
N PHE A 32 54.11 -5.91 4.39
CA PHE A 32 52.86 -5.15 4.48
C PHE A 32 52.19 -5.03 3.11
N TRP A 33 52.96 -4.70 2.06
CA TRP A 33 52.44 -4.67 0.68
C TRP A 33 52.00 -6.05 0.16
N GLY A 34 52.69 -7.12 0.58
CA GLY A 34 52.24 -8.50 0.33
C GLY A 34 50.91 -8.83 1.01
N GLY A 35 50.73 -8.41 2.27
CA GLY A 35 49.46 -8.54 3.00
C GLY A 35 48.33 -7.70 2.39
N VAL A 36 48.62 -6.46 1.98
CA VAL A 36 47.67 -5.58 1.27
C VAL A 36 47.28 -6.17 -0.08
N ALA A 37 48.20 -6.76 -0.84
CA ALA A 37 47.89 -7.41 -2.11
C ALA A 37 47.03 -8.66 -1.93
N LEU A 38 47.29 -9.47 -0.90
CA LEU A 38 46.45 -10.62 -0.54
C LEU A 38 45.06 -10.20 -0.07
N PHE A 39 44.97 -9.16 0.77
CA PHE A 39 43.69 -8.59 1.19
C PHE A 39 42.92 -8.01 0.00
N ALA A 40 43.58 -7.26 -0.88
CA ALA A 40 42.97 -6.73 -2.10
C ALA A 40 42.50 -7.84 -3.05
N LEU A 41 43.27 -8.92 -3.18
CA LEU A 41 42.88 -10.10 -3.95
C LEU A 41 41.67 -10.80 -3.31
N ALA A 42 41.65 -10.96 -1.99
CA ALA A 42 40.51 -11.56 -1.28
C ALA A 42 39.24 -10.71 -1.43
N VAL A 43 39.36 -9.38 -1.29
CA VAL A 43 38.27 -8.43 -1.55
C VAL A 43 37.80 -8.50 -3.00
N LEU A 44 38.72 -8.57 -3.97
CA LEU A 44 38.39 -8.71 -5.38
C LEU A 44 37.66 -10.03 -5.68
N VAL A 45 38.15 -11.14 -5.14
CA VAL A 45 37.50 -12.45 -5.26
C VAL A 45 36.11 -12.41 -4.63
N PHE A 46 35.94 -11.79 -3.47
CA PHE A 46 34.64 -11.65 -2.81
C PHE A 46 33.66 -10.79 -3.64
N ILE A 47 34.13 -9.67 -4.19
CA ILE A 47 33.34 -8.80 -5.08
C ILE A 47 32.89 -9.54 -6.34
N ILE A 48 33.74 -10.39 -6.92
CA ILE A 48 33.40 -11.17 -8.13
C ILE A 48 32.53 -12.39 -7.80
N ALA A 49 32.78 -13.05 -6.67
CA ALA A 49 32.04 -14.24 -6.27
C ALA A 49 30.60 -13.92 -5.88
N SER A 50 30.34 -12.78 -5.24
CA SER A 50 29.01 -12.42 -4.74
C SER A 50 27.91 -12.38 -5.83
N PRO A 51 28.09 -11.70 -6.98
CA PRO A 51 27.11 -11.74 -8.08
C PRO A 51 26.86 -13.15 -8.64
N ILE A 52 27.91 -13.98 -8.72
CA ILE A 52 27.80 -15.36 -9.22
C ILE A 52 27.02 -16.23 -8.23
N VAL A 53 27.35 -16.14 -6.94
CA VAL A 53 26.62 -16.82 -5.88
C VAL A 53 25.16 -16.40 -5.92
N SER A 54 24.88 -15.09 -5.95
CA SER A 54 23.52 -14.57 -6.01
C SER A 54 22.78 -15.08 -7.25
N PHE A 55 23.39 -15.05 -8.43
CA PHE A 55 22.79 -15.56 -9.66
C PHE A 55 22.40 -17.04 -9.52
N ILE A 56 23.30 -17.89 -9.02
CA ILE A 56 23.04 -19.33 -8.87
C ILE A 56 21.96 -19.57 -7.83
N THR A 57 22.02 -18.91 -6.66
CA THR A 57 21.03 -19.12 -5.58
C THR A 57 19.65 -18.61 -5.98
N GLU A 58 19.53 -17.46 -6.65
CA GLU A 58 18.24 -16.99 -7.15
C GLU A 58 17.73 -17.93 -8.25
N LEU A 59 18.56 -18.35 -9.19
CA LEU A 59 18.16 -19.32 -10.22
C LEU A 59 17.62 -20.62 -9.60
N GLN A 60 18.26 -21.13 -8.55
CA GLN A 60 17.78 -22.30 -7.81
C GLN A 60 16.41 -22.07 -7.17
N TRP A 61 16.19 -20.89 -6.59
CA TRP A 61 14.90 -20.54 -5.99
C TRP A 61 13.79 -20.43 -7.04
N TYR A 62 14.04 -19.77 -8.17
CA TYR A 62 13.08 -19.69 -9.27
C TYR A 62 12.78 -21.06 -9.89
N ASP A 63 13.79 -21.91 -10.06
CA ASP A 63 13.63 -23.27 -10.60
C ASP A 63 12.79 -24.14 -9.66
N ALA A 64 13.01 -24.04 -8.34
CA ALA A 64 12.22 -24.76 -7.33
C ALA A 64 10.72 -24.40 -7.34
N LEU A 65 10.35 -23.24 -7.90
CA LEU A 65 8.97 -22.78 -8.05
C LEU A 65 8.42 -22.94 -9.48
N GLY A 66 9.23 -23.42 -10.42
CA GLY A 66 8.85 -23.53 -11.84
C GLY A 66 8.91 -22.22 -12.63
N PHE A 67 9.56 -21.18 -12.11
CA PHE A 67 9.69 -19.85 -12.74
C PHE A 67 11.09 -19.57 -13.29
N ARG A 68 11.90 -20.60 -13.57
CA ARG A 68 13.24 -20.46 -14.15
C ARG A 68 13.27 -19.59 -15.42
N ASP A 69 12.28 -19.76 -16.28
CA ASP A 69 12.17 -19.01 -17.53
C ASP A 69 11.91 -17.52 -17.29
N VAL A 70 11.14 -17.17 -16.24
CA VAL A 70 10.88 -15.77 -15.88
C VAL A 70 12.17 -15.07 -15.48
N TYR A 71 12.95 -15.71 -14.60
CA TYR A 71 14.22 -15.15 -14.14
C TYR A 71 15.24 -15.00 -15.28
N THR A 72 15.40 -16.05 -16.09
CA THR A 72 16.36 -16.03 -17.19
C THR A 72 15.95 -15.06 -18.30
N THR A 73 14.66 -14.93 -18.60
CA THR A 73 14.15 -13.93 -19.55
C THR A 73 14.37 -12.52 -19.05
N ARG A 74 14.01 -12.22 -17.79
CA ARG A 74 14.27 -10.92 -17.14
C ARG A 74 15.75 -10.56 -17.23
N LEU A 75 16.61 -11.47 -16.79
CA LEU A 75 18.06 -11.26 -16.79
C LEU A 75 18.61 -11.06 -18.21
N THR A 76 18.09 -11.79 -19.19
CA THR A 76 18.49 -11.63 -20.60
C THR A 76 18.13 -10.23 -21.11
N LEU A 77 16.94 -9.72 -20.79
CA LEU A 77 16.53 -8.35 -21.17
C LEU A 77 17.40 -7.29 -20.48
N GLU A 78 17.59 -7.42 -19.17
CA GLU A 78 18.42 -6.50 -18.37
C GLU A 78 19.86 -6.42 -18.92
N TRP A 79 20.53 -7.57 -19.11
CA TRP A 79 21.91 -7.60 -19.57
C TRP A 79 22.06 -7.32 -21.06
N SER A 80 21.12 -7.73 -21.91
CA SER A 80 21.19 -7.38 -23.34
C SER A 80 21.11 -5.86 -23.53
N LEU A 81 20.25 -5.19 -22.77
CA LEU A 81 20.12 -3.73 -22.79
C LEU A 81 21.36 -3.05 -22.20
N ALA A 82 21.87 -3.52 -21.05
CA ALA A 82 23.07 -2.95 -20.43
C ALA A 82 24.35 -3.13 -21.27
N ILE A 83 24.57 -4.34 -21.81
CA ILE A 83 25.72 -4.65 -22.66
C ILE A 83 25.60 -3.91 -23.98
N GLY A 84 24.42 -3.94 -24.62
CA GLY A 84 24.18 -3.23 -25.88
C GLY A 84 24.44 -1.73 -25.74
N ALA A 85 23.88 -1.10 -24.70
CA ALA A 85 24.13 0.31 -24.38
C ALA A 85 25.62 0.57 -24.12
N THR A 86 26.29 -0.25 -23.30
CA THR A 86 27.73 -0.09 -23.01
C THR A 86 28.58 -0.17 -24.28
N VAL A 87 28.32 -1.14 -25.15
CA VAL A 87 29.07 -1.35 -26.39
C VAL A 87 28.86 -0.17 -27.34
N ILE A 88 27.61 0.28 -27.52
CA ILE A 88 27.30 1.44 -28.37
C ILE A 88 27.97 2.71 -27.83
N ALA A 89 27.83 2.99 -26.52
CA ALA A 89 28.44 4.16 -25.88
C ALA A 89 29.97 4.12 -25.96
N PHE A 90 30.60 2.97 -25.66
CA PHE A 90 32.05 2.82 -25.71
C PHE A 90 32.59 2.95 -27.14
N ALA A 91 31.92 2.36 -28.12
CA ALA A 91 32.30 2.51 -29.53
C ALA A 91 32.21 3.98 -29.97
N TYR A 92 31.10 4.66 -29.65
CA TYR A 92 30.89 6.06 -29.96
C TYR A 92 31.94 6.97 -29.29
N LEU A 93 32.15 6.84 -27.99
CA LEU A 93 33.15 7.60 -27.24
C LEU A 93 34.58 7.28 -27.72
N GLY A 94 34.90 6.01 -27.93
CA GLY A 94 36.22 5.54 -28.36
C GLY A 94 36.61 6.08 -29.73
N VAL A 95 35.67 6.11 -30.68
CA VAL A 95 35.87 6.74 -31.99
C VAL A 95 36.17 8.23 -31.82
N ASN A 96 35.37 8.95 -31.03
CA ASN A 96 35.56 10.38 -30.82
C ASN A 96 36.86 10.72 -30.06
N VAL A 97 37.25 9.91 -29.06
CA VAL A 97 38.54 10.02 -28.36
C VAL A 97 39.70 9.80 -29.34
N ALA A 98 39.61 8.79 -30.21
CA ALA A 98 40.64 8.51 -31.20
C ALA A 98 40.79 9.68 -32.20
N ILE A 99 39.68 10.28 -32.65
CA ILE A 99 39.68 11.47 -33.50
C ILE A 99 40.33 12.66 -32.77
N ALA A 100 39.94 12.93 -31.53
CA ALA A 100 40.46 14.05 -30.74
C ALA A 100 41.97 13.92 -30.47
N LEU A 101 42.46 12.73 -30.11
CA LEU A 101 43.89 12.47 -29.88
C LEU A 101 44.71 12.57 -31.18
N ARG A 102 44.14 12.18 -32.33
CA ARG A 102 44.78 12.37 -33.65
C ARG A 102 44.87 13.85 -34.02
N ILE A 103 43.84 14.65 -33.73
CA ILE A 103 43.83 16.09 -34.00
C ILE A 103 44.82 16.83 -33.08
N ARG A 104 44.88 16.46 -31.80
CA ARG A 104 45.81 17.04 -30.79
C ARG A 104 47.27 16.78 -31.12
N ALA A 105 47.59 15.65 -31.77
CA ALA A 105 48.95 15.25 -32.12
C ALA A 105 49.65 16.15 -33.16
N GLY A 106 48.98 17.17 -33.72
CA GLY A 106 49.52 18.34 -34.44
C GLY A 106 50.76 18.16 -35.34
N GLY A 107 50.63 18.48 -36.64
CA GLY A 107 51.67 18.28 -37.68
C GLY A 107 53.07 18.86 -37.42
N ALA A 108 53.24 19.81 -36.49
CA ALA A 108 54.56 20.37 -36.14
C ALA A 108 55.50 19.34 -35.46
N LEU A 109 54.97 18.41 -34.66
CA LEU A 109 55.77 17.33 -34.06
C LEU A 109 56.12 16.22 -35.07
N ARG A 110 55.22 15.96 -36.03
CA ARG A 110 55.49 15.06 -37.16
C ARG A 110 56.45 15.64 -38.19
N ALA A 111 56.41 16.95 -38.41
CA ALA A 111 57.35 17.65 -39.31
C ALA A 111 58.81 17.59 -38.82
N VAL A 112 59.01 17.34 -37.52
CA VAL A 112 60.33 17.13 -36.89
C VAL A 112 60.59 15.64 -36.59
N GLY A 113 59.82 14.72 -37.18
CA GLY A 113 60.06 13.27 -37.10
C GLY A 113 59.68 12.59 -35.78
N ILE A 114 59.00 13.29 -34.86
CA ILE A 114 58.59 12.72 -33.57
C ILE A 114 57.19 12.09 -33.72
N GLU A 115 57.16 10.80 -34.07
CA GLU A 115 55.94 9.99 -33.98
C GLU A 115 55.71 9.57 -32.52
N ARG A 116 55.00 10.39 -31.73
CA ARG A 116 54.44 9.90 -30.46
C ARG A 116 53.14 9.15 -30.75
N PRO A 117 53.03 7.85 -30.43
CA PRO A 117 51.77 7.14 -30.53
C PRO A 117 50.81 7.69 -29.46
N THR A 118 50.04 8.71 -29.80
CA THR A 118 49.16 9.43 -28.84
C THR A 118 48.06 8.56 -28.24
N LEU A 119 47.67 7.49 -28.93
CA LEU A 119 46.77 6.44 -28.41
C LEU A 119 47.45 5.51 -27.39
N ARG A 120 48.78 5.32 -27.46
CA ARG A 120 49.53 4.43 -26.55
C ARG A 120 50.20 5.19 -25.39
N GLY A 121 50.04 6.51 -25.32
CA GLY A 121 50.56 7.33 -24.22
C GLY A 121 49.60 7.39 -23.01
N PRO A 122 50.05 7.90 -21.84
CA PRO A 122 49.23 7.96 -20.63
C PRO A 122 47.90 8.69 -20.83
N ALA A 123 47.88 9.79 -21.57
CA ALA A 123 46.66 10.52 -21.89
C ALA A 123 45.67 9.70 -22.72
N GLY A 124 46.14 8.85 -23.64
CA GLY A 124 45.28 7.98 -24.43
C GLY A 124 44.61 6.89 -23.58
N TRP A 125 45.39 6.23 -22.73
CA TRP A 125 44.88 5.23 -21.78
C TRP A 125 43.91 5.82 -20.76
N ILE A 126 44.21 7.01 -20.22
CA ILE A 126 43.29 7.72 -19.31
C ILE A 126 41.98 8.05 -20.04
N SER A 127 42.06 8.55 -21.28
CA SER A 127 40.85 8.94 -22.05
C SER A 127 39.97 7.74 -22.41
N ILE A 128 40.57 6.62 -22.82
CA ILE A 128 39.85 5.36 -23.09
C ILE A 128 39.30 4.78 -21.79
N GLY A 129 40.04 4.87 -20.68
CA GLY A 129 39.57 4.47 -19.35
C GLY A 129 38.35 5.28 -18.90
N VAL A 130 38.39 6.60 -19.05
CA VAL A 130 37.24 7.48 -18.75
C VAL A 130 36.06 7.18 -19.68
N ALA A 131 36.30 6.97 -20.98
CA ALA A 131 35.27 6.57 -21.92
C ALA A 131 34.63 5.23 -21.54
N ALA A 132 35.41 4.25 -21.09
CA ALA A 132 34.91 2.97 -20.59
C ALA A 132 34.07 3.15 -19.32
N ILE A 133 34.51 3.99 -18.38
CA ILE A 133 33.73 4.30 -17.16
C ILE A 133 32.39 4.96 -17.53
N ILE A 134 32.39 5.96 -18.41
CA ILE A 134 31.16 6.61 -18.88
C ILE A 134 30.24 5.59 -19.55
N ALA A 135 30.76 4.75 -20.43
CA ALA A 135 29.99 3.72 -21.10
C ALA A 135 29.37 2.70 -20.12
N LEU A 136 30.11 2.28 -19.09
CA LEU A 136 29.61 1.40 -18.04
C LEU A 136 28.52 2.07 -17.19
N ILE A 137 28.66 3.36 -16.87
CA ILE A 137 27.62 4.12 -16.14
C ILE A 137 26.34 4.20 -16.98
N LEU A 138 26.45 4.55 -18.27
CA LEU A 138 25.32 4.62 -19.19
C LEU A 138 24.68 3.25 -19.42
N GLY A 139 25.47 2.17 -19.48
CA GLY A 139 24.98 0.80 -19.57
C GLY A 139 24.26 0.34 -18.30
N ALA A 140 24.79 0.66 -17.13
CA ALA A 140 24.14 0.38 -15.84
C ALA A 140 22.80 1.12 -15.72
N GLY A 141 22.70 2.36 -16.21
CA GLY A 141 21.42 3.08 -16.28
C GLY A 141 20.39 2.42 -17.21
N ALA A 142 20.86 1.81 -18.31
CA ALA A 142 19.99 1.09 -19.25
C ALA A 142 19.46 -0.24 -18.68
N PHE A 143 20.22 -0.90 -17.78
CA PHE A 143 19.82 -2.15 -17.12
C PHE A 143 18.43 -2.08 -16.49
N SER A 144 18.06 -0.96 -15.87
CA SER A 144 16.78 -0.78 -15.18
C SER A 144 15.59 -0.54 -16.13
N GLN A 145 15.83 -0.32 -17.42
CA GLN A 145 14.80 0.02 -18.42
C GLN A 145 14.23 -1.22 -19.13
N TRP A 146 14.54 -2.42 -18.65
CA TRP A 146 14.14 -3.68 -19.28
C TRP A 146 12.61 -3.84 -19.40
N GLN A 147 11.83 -3.32 -18.44
CA GLN A 147 10.37 -3.39 -18.48
C GLN A 147 9.81 -2.60 -19.67
N GLN A 148 10.34 -1.40 -19.91
CA GLN A 148 9.93 -0.58 -21.04
C GLN A 148 10.35 -1.22 -22.37
N LEU A 149 11.51 -1.88 -22.42
CA LEU A 149 11.91 -2.67 -23.57
C LEU A 149 10.95 -3.84 -23.82
N ALA A 150 10.55 -4.58 -22.77
CA ALA A 150 9.60 -5.68 -22.87
C ALA A 150 8.24 -5.21 -23.44
N LEU A 151 7.69 -4.11 -22.91
CA LEU A 151 6.46 -3.51 -23.40
C LEU A 151 6.60 -3.02 -24.86
N PHE A 152 7.74 -2.42 -25.21
CA PHE A 152 8.02 -1.93 -26.57
C PHE A 152 8.07 -3.09 -27.59
N MET A 153 8.77 -4.19 -27.27
CA MET A 153 8.91 -5.34 -28.16
C MET A 153 7.59 -6.09 -28.39
N HIS A 154 6.70 -6.08 -27.41
CA HIS A 154 5.41 -6.78 -27.45
C HIS A 154 4.21 -5.81 -27.52
N SER A 155 4.42 -4.64 -28.13
CA SER A 155 3.37 -3.65 -28.30
C SER A 155 2.26 -4.15 -29.22
N THR A 156 1.01 -4.10 -28.74
CA THR A 156 -0.19 -4.46 -29.52
C THR A 156 -1.19 -3.32 -29.51
N PRO A 157 -1.77 -2.93 -30.67
CA PRO A 157 -2.80 -1.90 -30.72
C PRO A 157 -4.00 -2.19 -29.82
N VAL A 158 -4.48 -1.18 -29.10
CA VAL A 158 -5.70 -1.24 -28.29
C VAL A 158 -6.94 -1.09 -29.17
N GLY A 159 -6.83 -0.33 -30.26
CA GLY A 159 -7.95 0.02 -31.14
C GLY A 159 -8.66 1.32 -30.74
N ALA A 160 -8.06 2.12 -29.87
CA ALA A 160 -8.55 3.42 -29.44
C ALA A 160 -7.47 4.47 -29.71
N THR A 161 -7.83 5.58 -30.36
CA THR A 161 -6.87 6.61 -30.78
C THR A 161 -7.10 7.93 -30.07
N ASP A 162 -6.02 8.63 -29.76
CA ASP A 162 -6.10 9.99 -29.24
C ASP A 162 -6.60 10.97 -30.32
N PRO A 163 -7.49 11.92 -29.98
CA PRO A 163 -8.10 12.83 -30.96
C PRO A 163 -7.19 14.00 -31.42
N VAL A 164 -5.98 14.18 -30.85
CA VAL A 164 -5.10 15.32 -31.16
C VAL A 164 -3.99 14.94 -32.14
N LEU A 165 -3.32 13.81 -31.90
CA LEU A 165 -2.16 13.30 -32.63
C LEU A 165 -2.46 12.01 -33.39
N GLY A 166 -3.63 11.40 -33.19
CA GLY A 166 -4.10 10.23 -33.94
C GLY A 166 -3.33 8.94 -33.67
N GLN A 167 -2.60 8.87 -32.55
CA GLN A 167 -1.89 7.69 -32.11
C GLN A 167 -2.81 6.77 -31.30
N ASP A 168 -2.62 5.46 -31.45
CA ASP A 168 -3.31 4.48 -30.61
C ASP A 168 -2.85 4.59 -29.15
N ILE A 169 -3.73 4.33 -28.19
CA ILE A 169 -3.40 4.37 -26.76
C ILE A 169 -2.22 3.42 -26.42
N SER A 170 -2.05 2.31 -27.15
CA SER A 170 -0.88 1.43 -27.01
C SER A 170 0.45 2.14 -27.24
N PHE A 171 0.50 3.14 -28.12
CA PHE A 171 1.72 3.93 -28.34
C PHE A 171 2.16 4.60 -27.03
N TYR A 172 1.22 5.22 -26.31
CA TYR A 172 1.51 5.92 -25.07
C TYR A 172 1.88 4.97 -23.93
N LEU A 173 1.20 3.83 -23.81
CA LEU A 173 1.41 2.88 -22.72
C LEU A 173 2.63 1.97 -22.93
N LEU A 174 2.86 1.52 -24.17
CA LEU A 174 3.80 0.43 -24.46
C LEU A 174 5.06 0.90 -25.19
N THR A 175 4.98 1.96 -26.00
CA THR A 175 6.05 2.36 -26.92
C THR A 175 6.77 3.63 -26.48
N LEU A 176 6.02 4.68 -26.15
CA LEU A 176 6.51 6.01 -25.82
C LEU A 176 7.50 6.01 -24.63
N PRO A 177 7.28 5.27 -23.53
CA PRO A 177 8.22 5.26 -22.40
C PRO A 177 9.63 4.80 -22.82
N PHE A 178 9.72 3.76 -23.65
CA PHE A 178 11.02 3.28 -24.15
C PHE A 178 11.68 4.28 -25.09
N LEU A 179 10.91 4.97 -25.94
CA LEU A 179 11.44 6.03 -26.81
C LEU A 179 12.01 7.20 -26.00
N HIS A 180 11.34 7.61 -24.91
CA HIS A 180 11.90 8.60 -23.99
C HIS A 180 13.19 8.11 -23.34
N SER A 181 13.23 6.88 -22.86
CA SER A 181 14.44 6.31 -22.26
C SER A 181 15.61 6.25 -23.24
N ALA A 182 15.36 5.85 -24.49
CA ALA A 182 16.37 5.83 -25.54
C ALA A 182 16.87 7.24 -25.90
N ALA A 183 15.96 8.22 -26.03
CA ALA A 183 16.31 9.61 -26.31
C ALA A 183 17.10 10.25 -25.16
N ASN A 184 16.69 10.02 -23.91
CA ASN A 184 17.38 10.51 -22.71
C ASN A 184 18.77 9.88 -22.55
N TRP A 185 18.89 8.58 -22.83
CA TRP A 185 20.17 7.87 -22.84
C TRP A 185 21.12 8.44 -23.90
N ALA A 186 20.62 8.67 -25.12
CA ALA A 186 21.41 9.28 -26.21
C ALA A 186 21.81 10.72 -25.90
N LEU A 187 20.93 11.53 -25.29
CA LEU A 187 21.26 12.88 -24.82
C LEU A 187 22.38 12.85 -23.77
N GLY A 188 22.30 11.91 -22.82
CA GLY A 188 23.36 11.69 -21.83
C GLY A 188 24.69 11.31 -22.48
N LEU A 189 24.67 10.39 -23.45
CA LEU A 189 25.85 9.98 -24.21
C LEU A 189 26.48 11.15 -24.97
N ASP A 190 25.69 11.89 -25.75
CA ASP A 190 26.18 13.02 -26.54
C ASP A 190 26.72 14.14 -25.64
N PHE A 191 26.03 14.47 -24.54
CA PHE A 191 26.46 15.46 -23.57
C PHE A 191 27.81 15.10 -22.94
N LEU A 192 27.94 13.87 -22.41
CA LEU A 192 29.18 13.39 -21.80
C LEU A 192 30.31 13.29 -22.83
N THR A 193 30.00 12.97 -24.09
CA THR A 193 30.96 12.98 -25.19
C THR A 193 31.48 14.39 -25.46
N VAL A 194 30.60 15.39 -25.57
CA VAL A 194 30.99 16.80 -25.74
C VAL A 194 31.88 17.27 -24.59
N LEU A 195 31.53 16.93 -23.33
CA LEU A 195 32.34 17.28 -22.17
C LEU A 195 33.71 16.60 -22.18
N LEU A 196 33.77 15.29 -22.42
CA LEU A 196 35.02 14.53 -22.46
C LEU A 196 35.95 15.07 -23.56
N ILE A 197 35.43 15.24 -24.77
CA ILE A 197 36.22 15.73 -25.91
C ILE A 197 36.61 17.20 -25.72
N GLY A 198 35.73 18.03 -25.17
CA GLY A 198 36.03 19.41 -24.80
C GLY A 198 37.17 19.49 -23.79
N ALA A 199 37.10 18.70 -22.71
CA ALA A 199 38.16 18.59 -21.71
C ALA A 199 39.49 18.12 -22.32
N LEU A 200 39.45 17.13 -23.23
CA LEU A 200 40.65 16.64 -23.91
C LEU A 200 41.31 17.67 -24.82
N TYR A 201 40.52 18.53 -25.48
CA TYR A 201 41.08 19.63 -26.26
C TYR A 201 41.64 20.76 -25.40
N SER A 202 41.05 21.00 -24.22
CA SER A 202 41.53 22.00 -23.28
C SER A 202 42.75 21.54 -22.46
N TRP A 203 42.94 20.23 -22.28
CA TRP A 203 44.04 19.68 -21.47
C TRP A 203 45.40 19.73 -22.19
N ARG A 204 46.39 20.39 -21.58
CA ARG A 204 47.78 20.52 -22.09
C ARG A 204 48.84 19.87 -21.20
N GLY A 205 48.47 18.86 -20.42
CA GLY A 205 49.35 18.22 -19.44
C GLY A 205 49.22 18.93 -18.09
N ASP A 206 49.92 20.05 -17.93
CA ASP A 206 50.02 20.75 -16.65
C ASP A 206 49.02 21.92 -16.52
N SER A 207 48.26 22.22 -17.57
CA SER A 207 47.28 23.32 -17.59
C SER A 207 46.06 22.98 -18.45
N PHE A 208 44.97 23.74 -18.23
CA PHE A 208 43.78 23.77 -19.06
C PHE A 208 43.68 25.12 -19.81
N ASP A 209 43.61 25.09 -21.15
CA ASP A 209 43.44 26.30 -21.98
C ASP A 209 42.24 26.13 -22.94
N PHE A 210 41.24 27.00 -22.81
CA PHE A 210 39.98 26.96 -23.53
C PHE A 210 40.04 27.61 -24.94
N ARG A 211 41.17 27.47 -25.63
CA ARG A 211 41.36 27.97 -27.00
C ARG A 211 41.43 26.80 -28.01
N PRO A 212 40.29 26.30 -28.50
CA PRO A 212 40.27 25.15 -29.41
C PRO A 212 40.87 25.51 -30.77
N THR A 213 41.67 24.59 -31.34
CA THR A 213 42.20 24.74 -32.71
C THR A 213 41.07 24.66 -33.75
N PRO A 214 41.25 25.18 -34.99
CA PRO A 214 40.22 25.09 -36.02
C PRO A 214 39.70 23.66 -36.29
N ARG A 215 40.57 22.65 -36.21
CA ARG A 215 40.17 21.23 -36.35
C ARG A 215 39.40 20.72 -35.12
N ALA A 216 39.75 21.19 -33.92
CA ALA A 216 38.98 20.90 -32.71
C ALA A 216 37.58 21.53 -32.77
N ILE A 217 37.47 22.76 -33.28
CA ILE A 217 36.19 23.43 -33.53
C ILE A 217 35.34 22.61 -34.52
N ALA A 218 35.94 22.09 -35.60
CA ALA A 218 35.23 21.23 -36.54
C ALA A 218 34.66 19.97 -35.86
N HIS A 219 35.48 19.26 -35.09
CA HIS A 219 35.07 18.04 -34.38
C HIS A 219 33.96 18.33 -33.35
N LEU A 220 34.16 19.36 -32.52
CA LEU A 220 33.14 19.77 -31.54
C LEU A 220 31.84 20.19 -32.23
N SER A 221 31.91 20.84 -33.40
CA SER A 221 30.70 21.21 -34.15
C SER A 221 29.92 20.00 -34.64
N VAL A 222 30.61 18.92 -35.07
CA VAL A 222 29.95 17.65 -35.42
C VAL A 222 29.29 17.01 -34.19
N LEU A 223 29.95 17.03 -33.03
CA LEU A 223 29.37 16.51 -31.78
C LEU A 223 28.16 17.33 -31.31
N PHE A 224 28.24 18.66 -31.39
CA PHE A 224 27.09 19.52 -31.12
C PHE A 224 25.96 19.32 -32.13
N ALA A 225 26.27 18.98 -33.39
CA ALA A 225 25.25 18.64 -34.37
C ALA A 225 24.53 17.33 -34.02
N ALA A 226 25.28 16.28 -33.62
CA ALA A 226 24.69 15.04 -33.13
C ALA A 226 23.79 15.30 -31.91
N PHE A 227 24.31 16.03 -30.92
CA PHE A 227 23.52 16.46 -29.75
C PHE A 227 22.26 17.23 -30.14
N ALA A 228 22.34 18.16 -31.10
CA ALA A 228 21.19 18.93 -31.58
C ALA A 228 20.15 18.06 -32.31
N VAL A 229 20.56 17.02 -33.05
CA VAL A 229 19.64 16.03 -33.64
C VAL A 229 18.94 15.24 -32.54
N THR A 230 19.68 14.71 -31.58
CA THR A 230 19.11 13.95 -30.46
C THR A 230 18.14 14.81 -29.65
N LEU A 231 18.49 16.08 -29.42
CA LEU A 231 17.64 17.06 -28.73
C LEU A 231 16.39 17.43 -29.53
N SER A 232 16.50 17.50 -30.86
CA SER A 232 15.35 17.67 -31.76
C SER A 232 14.39 16.47 -31.67
N VAL A 233 14.91 15.24 -31.66
CA VAL A 233 14.11 14.02 -31.47
C VAL A 233 13.44 14.02 -30.11
N ALA A 234 14.15 14.35 -29.03
CA ALA A 234 13.56 14.48 -27.70
C ALA A 234 12.44 15.53 -27.67
N THR A 235 12.65 16.68 -28.30
CA THR A 235 11.64 17.75 -28.41
C THR A 235 10.43 17.32 -29.23
N TRP A 236 10.63 16.50 -30.26
CA TRP A 236 9.54 15.89 -31.01
C TRP A 236 8.71 14.95 -30.16
N LEU A 237 9.35 14.13 -29.31
CA LEU A 237 8.65 13.23 -28.38
C LEU A 237 7.87 14.01 -27.32
N SER A 238 8.38 15.16 -26.85
CA SER A 238 7.67 16.02 -25.87
C SER A 238 6.31 16.55 -26.33
N ARG A 239 5.97 16.41 -27.62
CA ARG A 239 4.61 16.67 -28.13
C ARG A 239 3.58 15.71 -27.54
N TYR A 240 3.97 14.46 -27.28
CA TYR A 240 3.10 13.44 -26.70
C TYR A 240 2.91 13.67 -25.20
N ASP A 241 3.93 14.20 -24.49
CA ASP A 241 3.88 14.54 -23.07
C ASP A 241 2.73 15.49 -22.71
N LEU A 242 2.38 16.38 -23.63
CA LEU A 242 1.27 17.31 -23.47
C LEU A 242 -0.06 16.59 -23.21
N LEU A 243 -0.23 15.38 -23.74
CA LEU A 243 -1.50 14.66 -23.66
C LEU A 243 -1.73 13.99 -22.31
N TYR A 244 -0.70 13.79 -21.48
CA TYR A 244 -0.82 13.23 -20.13
C TYR A 244 -0.26 14.14 -19.03
N GLY A 245 0.07 15.40 -19.37
CA GLY A 245 0.50 16.43 -18.43
C GLY A 245 -0.66 17.23 -17.82
N HIS A 246 -0.34 18.17 -16.92
CA HIS A 246 -1.30 19.10 -16.31
C HIS A 246 -0.82 20.55 -16.43
N THR A 247 -0.47 20.96 -17.65
CA THR A 247 0.30 22.19 -17.89
C THR A 247 -0.53 23.47 -17.74
N SER A 248 -1.85 23.42 -17.95
CA SER A 248 -2.77 24.55 -17.78
C SER A 248 -3.21 24.76 -16.33
N GLY A 249 -3.02 23.77 -15.44
CA GLY A 249 -3.56 23.75 -14.08
C GLY A 249 -5.09 23.61 -13.99
N THR A 250 -5.78 23.54 -15.14
CA THR A 250 -7.25 23.42 -15.22
C THR A 250 -7.67 22.07 -15.77
N VAL A 251 -6.92 21.54 -16.76
CA VAL A 251 -7.24 20.33 -17.51
C VAL A 251 -6.13 19.31 -17.37
N TRP A 252 -6.48 18.05 -17.16
CA TRP A 252 -5.55 16.92 -17.28
C TRP A 252 -5.48 16.43 -18.73
N GLY A 253 -4.28 16.44 -19.28
CA GLY A 253 -3.98 16.29 -20.70
C GLY A 253 -3.89 17.61 -21.45
N ALA A 254 -3.82 17.54 -22.78
CA ALA A 254 -3.54 18.71 -23.60
C ALA A 254 -4.74 19.68 -23.61
N ALA A 255 -4.57 20.85 -22.99
CA ALA A 255 -5.55 21.92 -22.95
C ALA A 255 -5.58 22.74 -24.26
N TYR A 256 -6.46 23.75 -24.34
CA TYR A 256 -6.54 24.61 -25.53
C TYR A 256 -5.20 25.22 -25.92
N THR A 257 -4.49 25.81 -24.96
CA THR A 257 -3.17 26.43 -25.19
C THR A 257 -2.13 25.41 -25.63
N ASP A 258 -2.22 24.18 -25.13
CA ASP A 258 -1.26 23.15 -25.47
C ASP A 258 -1.42 22.70 -26.92
N VAL A 259 -2.66 22.51 -27.38
CA VAL A 259 -2.96 22.12 -28.75
C VAL A 259 -2.70 23.25 -29.76
N ASN A 260 -3.07 24.49 -29.42
CA ASN A 260 -3.05 25.59 -30.38
C ASN A 260 -1.76 26.44 -30.33
N ALA A 261 -0.97 26.37 -29.25
CA ALA A 261 0.27 27.13 -29.11
C ALA A 261 1.48 26.24 -28.83
N ARG A 262 1.48 25.39 -27.80
CA ARG A 262 2.67 24.57 -27.43
C ARG A 262 3.02 23.55 -28.49
N LEU A 263 2.04 22.78 -28.96
CA LEU A 263 2.25 21.69 -29.90
C LEU A 263 2.86 22.17 -31.24
N PRO A 264 2.34 23.23 -31.90
CA PRO A 264 2.99 23.83 -33.06
C PRO A 264 4.41 24.32 -32.78
N LEU A 265 4.64 24.88 -31.59
CA LEU A 265 5.93 25.45 -31.22
C LEU A 265 6.99 24.38 -30.95
N TYR A 266 6.65 23.26 -30.30
CA TYR A 266 7.53 22.09 -30.20
C TYR A 266 7.81 21.47 -31.57
N THR A 267 6.82 21.43 -32.45
CA THR A 267 7.01 20.96 -33.84
C THR A 267 8.00 21.85 -34.59
N PHE A 268 7.85 23.17 -34.48
CA PHE A 268 8.75 24.14 -35.07
C PHE A 268 10.16 24.07 -34.46
N GLN A 269 10.26 24.00 -33.13
CA GLN A 269 11.52 23.91 -32.40
C GLN A 269 12.30 22.65 -32.77
N ALA A 270 11.64 21.49 -32.86
CA ALA A 270 12.25 20.26 -33.33
C ALA A 270 12.82 20.44 -34.75
N GLY A 271 12.03 20.98 -35.69
CA GLY A 271 12.49 21.27 -37.06
C GLY A 271 13.68 22.24 -37.10
N MET A 272 13.65 23.31 -36.31
CA MET A 272 14.74 24.27 -36.21
C MET A 272 16.00 23.64 -35.59
N GLY A 273 15.87 22.70 -34.66
CA GLY A 273 16.98 21.91 -34.13
C GLY A 273 17.73 21.16 -35.23
N ILE A 274 17.02 20.58 -36.19
CA ILE A 274 17.63 19.91 -37.36
C ILE A 274 18.36 20.93 -38.26
N VAL A 275 17.79 22.12 -38.47
CA VAL A 275 18.45 23.20 -39.24
C VAL A 275 19.73 23.66 -38.54
N LEU A 276 19.69 23.85 -37.22
CA LEU A 276 20.87 24.21 -36.42
C LEU A 276 21.93 23.10 -36.47
N ALA A 277 21.53 21.83 -36.38
CA ALA A 277 22.43 20.70 -36.57
C ALA A 277 23.09 20.72 -37.95
N GLY A 278 22.33 21.00 -39.02
CA GLY A 278 22.87 21.20 -40.38
C GLY A 278 23.88 22.35 -40.45
N GLY A 279 23.60 23.48 -39.81
CA GLY A 279 24.54 24.61 -39.70
C GLY A 279 25.82 24.28 -38.93
N LEU A 280 25.71 23.48 -37.87
CA LEU A 280 26.84 22.96 -37.09
C LEU A 280 27.69 21.97 -37.90
N LEU A 281 27.06 21.10 -38.70
CA LEU A 281 27.78 20.26 -39.66
C LEU A 281 28.48 21.11 -40.71
N ALA A 282 27.83 22.13 -41.27
CA ALA A 282 28.47 23.10 -42.18
C ALA A 282 29.68 23.81 -41.53
N ASN A 283 29.64 24.04 -40.22
CA ASN A 283 30.76 24.60 -39.47
C ASN A 283 31.98 23.66 -39.38
N ALA A 284 31.85 22.37 -39.68
CA ALA A 284 33.01 21.47 -39.78
C ALA A 284 34.02 21.95 -40.85
N TRP A 285 33.53 22.60 -41.91
CA TRP A 285 34.35 23.23 -42.94
C TRP A 285 34.73 24.67 -42.61
N LEU A 286 33.81 25.46 -42.02
CA LEU A 286 34.02 26.89 -41.72
C LEU A 286 34.88 27.16 -40.48
N ARG A 287 34.84 26.26 -39.49
CA ARG A 287 35.70 26.22 -38.29
C ARG A 287 35.65 27.48 -37.42
N ARG A 288 34.47 28.09 -37.28
CA ARG A 288 34.27 29.31 -36.47
C ARG A 288 33.67 28.97 -35.11
N LEU A 289 34.26 29.47 -34.02
CA LEU A 289 33.81 29.18 -32.65
C LEU A 289 32.46 29.84 -32.32
N TRP A 290 32.12 30.97 -32.94
CA TRP A 290 30.87 31.67 -32.67
C TRP A 290 29.63 30.93 -33.19
N LEU A 291 29.76 30.02 -34.17
CA LEU A 291 28.63 29.28 -34.75
C LEU A 291 28.00 28.28 -33.75
N PRO A 292 28.78 27.44 -33.04
CA PRO A 292 28.24 26.63 -31.95
C PRO A 292 27.62 27.44 -30.82
N ILE A 293 28.25 28.56 -30.45
CA ILE A 293 27.69 29.47 -29.43
C ILE A 293 26.35 30.05 -29.91
N ALA A 294 26.28 30.52 -31.15
CA ALA A 294 25.07 31.06 -31.74
C ALA A 294 23.96 30.01 -31.85
N ALA A 295 24.29 28.77 -32.23
CA ALA A 295 23.32 27.67 -32.27
C ALA A 295 22.76 27.36 -30.87
N THR A 296 23.61 27.29 -29.85
CA THR A 296 23.19 27.09 -28.45
C THR A 296 22.32 28.25 -27.96
N VAL A 297 22.72 29.50 -28.21
CA VAL A 297 21.94 30.68 -27.83
C VAL A 297 20.60 30.73 -28.58
N ALA A 298 20.58 30.39 -29.86
CA ALA A 298 19.36 30.31 -30.65
C ALA A 298 18.41 29.24 -30.09
N TRP A 299 18.94 28.06 -29.76
CA TRP A 299 18.16 26.98 -29.13
C TRP A 299 17.57 27.39 -27.77
N ILE A 300 18.38 28.04 -26.93
CA ILE A 300 17.92 28.56 -25.63
C ILE A 300 16.83 29.62 -25.85
N GLY A 301 17.03 30.55 -26.79
CA GLY A 301 16.03 31.56 -27.14
C GLY A 301 14.72 30.96 -27.61
N LEU A 302 14.77 29.92 -28.44
CA LEU A 302 13.58 29.16 -28.87
C LEU A 302 12.91 28.44 -27.70
N SER A 303 13.67 27.84 -26.79
CA SER A 303 13.14 27.20 -25.59
C SER A 303 12.45 28.21 -24.66
N VAL A 304 13.01 29.41 -24.50
CA VAL A 304 12.38 30.49 -23.73
C VAL A 304 11.08 30.94 -24.41
N LEU A 305 11.10 31.10 -25.73
CA LEU A 305 9.89 31.42 -26.51
C LEU A 305 8.82 30.32 -26.39
N ALA A 306 9.25 29.05 -26.40
CA ALA A 306 8.42 27.87 -26.22
C ALA A 306 7.64 27.86 -24.89
N GLN A 307 8.15 28.56 -23.89
CA GLN A 307 7.48 28.71 -22.60
C GLN A 307 6.71 30.04 -22.50
N ALA A 308 7.28 31.13 -23.02
CA ALA A 308 6.70 32.47 -22.91
C ALA A 308 5.45 32.66 -23.77
N TYR A 309 5.46 32.21 -25.03
CA TYR A 309 4.33 32.42 -25.95
C TYR A 309 3.04 31.71 -25.48
N PRO A 310 3.08 30.42 -25.09
CA PRO A 310 1.92 29.74 -24.52
C PRO A 310 1.40 30.39 -23.23
N ALA A 311 2.30 30.89 -22.37
CA ALA A 311 1.89 31.60 -21.15
C ALA A 311 1.10 32.88 -21.47
N VAL A 312 1.48 33.61 -22.51
CA VAL A 312 0.71 34.78 -22.99
C VAL A 312 -0.65 34.36 -23.54
N VAL A 313 -0.71 33.33 -24.39
CA VAL A 313 -1.98 32.80 -24.92
C VAL A 313 -2.91 32.35 -23.79
N GLN A 314 -2.38 31.64 -22.80
CA GLN A 314 -3.13 31.22 -21.63
C GLN A 314 -3.68 32.42 -20.86
N GLY A 315 -2.82 33.38 -20.48
CA GLY A 315 -3.21 34.51 -19.64
C GLY A 315 -4.15 35.51 -20.33
N VAL A 316 -3.98 35.74 -21.64
CA VAL A 316 -4.69 36.81 -22.37
C VAL A 316 -5.94 36.29 -23.09
N SER A 317 -5.90 35.08 -23.66
CA SER A 317 -7.00 34.56 -24.49
C SER A 317 -7.83 33.51 -23.76
N VAL A 318 -7.16 32.55 -23.11
CA VAL A 318 -7.82 31.34 -22.60
C VAL A 318 -8.40 31.56 -21.21
N THR A 319 -7.60 31.95 -20.22
CA THR A 319 -8.07 32.12 -18.83
C THR A 319 -9.30 33.06 -18.73
N PRO A 320 -9.36 34.21 -19.43
CA PRO A 320 -10.57 35.06 -19.40
C PRO A 320 -11.81 34.42 -20.02
N ASN A 321 -11.65 33.44 -20.92
CA ASN A 321 -12.72 32.78 -21.67
C ASN A 321 -12.68 31.25 -21.49
N ALA A 322 -12.20 30.76 -20.33
CA ALA A 322 -11.83 29.36 -20.15
C ALA A 322 -13.03 28.42 -20.35
N GLN A 323 -14.23 28.84 -19.95
CA GLN A 323 -15.46 28.09 -20.16
C GLN A 323 -15.77 27.85 -21.65
N THR A 324 -15.30 28.68 -22.58
CA THR A 324 -15.53 28.43 -24.02
C THR A 324 -14.40 27.59 -24.60
N TYR A 325 -13.16 27.91 -24.28
CA TYR A 325 -11.99 27.27 -24.90
C TYR A 325 -11.66 25.89 -24.31
N GLU A 326 -11.90 25.65 -23.02
CA GLU A 326 -11.44 24.43 -22.35
C GLU A 326 -12.45 23.27 -22.37
N LEU A 327 -13.74 23.53 -22.63
CA LEU A 327 -14.79 22.48 -22.56
C LEU A 327 -14.50 21.23 -23.41
N PRO A 328 -14.05 21.32 -24.69
CA PRO A 328 -13.75 20.13 -25.47
C PRO A 328 -12.60 19.30 -24.89
N TYR A 329 -11.67 19.93 -24.17
CA TYR A 329 -10.53 19.26 -23.55
C TYR A 329 -10.92 18.63 -22.21
N ILE A 330 -11.78 19.29 -21.45
CA ILE A 330 -12.40 18.71 -20.24
C ILE A 330 -13.27 17.49 -20.60
N GLN A 331 -13.97 17.51 -21.74
CA GLN A 331 -14.71 16.33 -22.22
C GLN A 331 -13.78 15.14 -22.45
N ARG A 332 -12.59 15.38 -23.05
CA ARG A 332 -11.57 14.35 -23.26
C ARG A 332 -10.98 13.90 -21.93
N GLU A 333 -10.80 14.80 -20.99
CA GLU A 333 -10.33 14.50 -19.64
C GLU A 333 -11.30 13.56 -18.90
N ILE A 334 -12.60 13.83 -18.95
CA ILE A 334 -13.62 12.96 -18.33
C ILE A 334 -13.58 11.57 -18.98
N ALA A 335 -13.57 11.50 -20.31
CA ALA A 335 -13.51 10.23 -21.04
C ALA A 335 -12.21 9.46 -20.76
N GLY A 336 -11.07 10.14 -20.82
CA GLY A 336 -9.73 9.60 -20.61
C GLY A 336 -9.54 9.09 -19.19
N THR A 337 -9.87 9.91 -18.19
CA THR A 337 -9.78 9.54 -16.77
C THR A 337 -10.68 8.35 -16.45
N ARG A 338 -11.97 8.38 -16.86
CA ARG A 338 -12.88 7.25 -16.62
C ARG A 338 -12.39 5.98 -17.31
N ALA A 339 -11.91 6.08 -18.55
CA ALA A 339 -11.34 4.94 -19.25
C ALA A 339 -10.10 4.41 -18.53
N ALA A 340 -9.14 5.26 -18.15
CA ALA A 340 -7.88 4.85 -17.56
C ALA A 340 -8.00 4.19 -16.18
N TYR A 341 -9.08 4.48 -15.45
CA TYR A 341 -9.38 3.90 -14.13
C TYR A 341 -10.48 2.82 -14.15
N GLY A 342 -10.98 2.41 -15.32
CA GLY A 342 -11.97 1.34 -15.44
C GLY A 342 -13.39 1.75 -15.01
N LEU A 343 -13.73 3.03 -15.17
CA LEU A 343 -14.98 3.67 -14.74
C LEU A 343 -15.88 4.11 -15.90
N SER A 344 -15.56 3.71 -17.13
CA SER A 344 -16.40 4.04 -18.31
C SER A 344 -17.79 3.38 -18.22
N ASP A 345 -17.86 2.17 -17.68
CA ASP A 345 -19.07 1.33 -17.69
C ASP A 345 -19.80 1.31 -16.32
N VAL A 346 -19.63 2.34 -15.48
CA VAL A 346 -20.37 2.45 -14.21
C VAL A 346 -21.85 2.64 -14.52
N GLY A 347 -22.68 1.67 -14.14
CA GLY A 347 -24.13 1.76 -14.30
C GLY A 347 -24.71 2.78 -13.33
N VAL A 348 -25.45 3.78 -13.82
CA VAL A 348 -26.10 4.79 -12.97
C VAL A 348 -27.58 4.43 -12.80
N ARG A 349 -28.03 4.32 -11.55
CA ARG A 349 -29.43 4.05 -11.19
C ARG A 349 -29.91 5.14 -10.21
N ASN A 350 -31.20 5.45 -10.24
CA ASN A 350 -31.79 6.32 -9.22
C ASN A 350 -32.21 5.47 -8.01
N PHE A 351 -31.98 5.99 -6.81
CA PHE A 351 -32.44 5.39 -5.56
C PHE A 351 -33.03 6.49 -4.68
N THR A 352 -34.29 6.37 -4.26
CA THR A 352 -34.92 7.47 -3.50
C THR A 352 -34.43 7.50 -2.06
N GLY A 353 -34.29 6.34 -1.42
CA GLY A 353 -33.73 6.18 -0.07
C GLY A 353 -34.51 6.90 1.04
N ASP A 354 -35.69 7.42 0.73
CA ASP A 354 -36.48 8.34 1.57
C ASP A 354 -37.71 7.66 2.21
N GLN A 355 -37.98 6.41 1.87
CA GLN A 355 -39.12 5.69 2.41
C GLN A 355 -38.82 5.18 3.83
N PRO A 356 -39.79 5.20 4.75
CA PRO A 356 -39.66 4.55 6.05
C PRO A 356 -39.40 3.04 5.87
N LEU A 357 -38.45 2.50 6.62
CA LEU A 357 -38.17 1.07 6.63
C LEU A 357 -39.34 0.31 7.27
N THR A 358 -39.92 -0.66 6.57
CA THR A 358 -41.05 -1.46 7.08
C THR A 358 -40.61 -2.86 7.51
N ALA A 359 -41.45 -3.52 8.32
CA ALA A 359 -41.23 -4.92 8.69
C ALA A 359 -41.22 -5.86 7.47
N GLN A 360 -42.00 -5.54 6.44
CA GLN A 360 -42.04 -6.33 5.21
C GLN A 360 -40.72 -6.22 4.44
N ASP A 361 -40.09 -5.04 4.43
CA ASP A 361 -38.79 -4.85 3.76
C ASP A 361 -37.71 -5.71 4.42
N VAL A 362 -37.67 -5.72 5.75
CA VAL A 362 -36.76 -6.56 6.55
C VAL A 362 -37.03 -8.05 6.30
N GLN A 363 -38.29 -8.48 6.23
CA GLN A 363 -38.66 -9.87 5.92
C GLN A 363 -38.29 -10.27 4.48
N ASN A 364 -38.42 -9.35 3.52
CA ASN A 364 -38.07 -9.61 2.13
C ASN A 364 -36.55 -9.71 1.91
N ASP A 365 -35.77 -9.13 2.82
CA ASP A 365 -34.31 -9.03 2.72
C ASP A 365 -33.58 -9.61 3.93
N GLN A 366 -34.05 -10.77 4.40
CA GLN A 366 -33.42 -11.53 5.48
C GLN A 366 -31.96 -11.87 5.22
N ALA A 367 -31.55 -12.04 3.96
CA ALA A 367 -30.16 -12.29 3.61
C ALA A 367 -29.25 -11.14 4.07
N THR A 368 -29.66 -9.90 3.81
CA THR A 368 -28.94 -8.69 4.24
C THR A 368 -28.88 -8.57 5.75
N VAL A 369 -30.03 -8.74 6.40
CA VAL A 369 -30.17 -8.62 7.86
C VAL A 369 -29.32 -9.67 8.59
N ASN A 370 -29.34 -10.91 8.11
CA ASN A 370 -28.57 -12.01 8.68
C ASN A 370 -27.08 -11.91 8.37
N ASN A 371 -26.63 -10.92 7.61
CA ASN A 371 -25.22 -10.68 7.32
C ASN A 371 -24.77 -9.28 7.76
N LEU A 372 -25.56 -8.59 8.59
CA LEU A 372 -25.10 -7.38 9.26
C LEU A 372 -23.92 -7.71 10.18
N ARG A 373 -22.81 -7.01 9.94
CA ARG A 373 -21.51 -7.31 10.54
C ARG A 373 -21.43 -6.80 11.98
N LEU A 374 -21.78 -7.64 12.94
CA LEU A 374 -21.71 -7.34 14.38
C LEU A 374 -20.29 -7.15 14.90
N TRP A 375 -19.29 -7.61 14.17
CA TRP A 375 -17.88 -7.53 14.53
C TRP A 375 -17.16 -6.47 13.69
N ASP A 376 -16.28 -5.74 14.34
CA ASP A 376 -15.34 -4.85 13.69
C ASP A 376 -14.00 -5.55 13.63
N TYR A 377 -13.29 -5.48 12.51
CA TYR A 377 -12.06 -6.23 12.29
C TYR A 377 -10.98 -5.89 13.33
N VAL A 378 -10.94 -4.64 13.83
CA VAL A 378 -9.98 -4.25 14.89
C VAL A 378 -10.32 -4.94 16.22
N ALA A 379 -11.60 -4.89 16.61
CA ALA A 379 -12.07 -5.52 17.85
C ALA A 379 -11.96 -7.06 17.79
N LEU A 380 -12.28 -7.65 16.64
CA LEU A 380 -12.24 -9.10 16.44
C LEU A 380 -10.80 -9.63 16.47
N LYS A 381 -9.85 -8.92 15.84
CA LYS A 381 -8.42 -9.27 15.87
C LYS A 381 -7.90 -9.37 17.30
N GLU A 382 -8.22 -8.39 18.16
CA GLU A 382 -7.83 -8.42 19.57
C GLU A 382 -8.42 -9.65 20.29
N THR A 383 -9.69 -9.95 20.02
CA THR A 383 -10.37 -11.12 20.57
C THR A 383 -9.74 -12.44 20.12
N TYR A 384 -9.42 -12.59 18.83
CA TYR A 384 -8.70 -13.75 18.31
C TYR A 384 -7.31 -13.86 18.94
N GLN A 385 -6.58 -12.75 19.07
CA GLN A 385 -5.26 -12.73 19.68
C GLN A 385 -5.28 -13.25 21.14
N GLN A 386 -6.34 -12.95 21.90
CA GLN A 386 -6.48 -13.38 23.28
C GLN A 386 -7.02 -14.82 23.43
N GLN A 387 -8.03 -15.19 22.64
CA GLN A 387 -8.72 -16.47 22.81
C GLN A 387 -8.09 -17.61 22.01
N GLN A 388 -7.53 -17.32 20.84
CA GLN A 388 -7.23 -18.34 19.83
C GLN A 388 -5.74 -18.60 19.63
N THR A 389 -4.85 -17.84 20.27
CA THR A 389 -3.40 -18.00 20.06
C THR A 389 -2.79 -19.12 20.90
N ILE A 390 -3.29 -19.39 22.12
CA ILE A 390 -2.84 -20.45 23.05
C ILE A 390 -1.38 -20.32 23.54
N ARG A 391 -0.47 -19.83 22.68
CA ARG A 391 0.95 -19.58 22.91
C ARG A 391 1.31 -18.19 22.38
N THR A 392 2.27 -17.55 23.04
CA THR A 392 2.65 -16.15 22.76
C THR A 392 3.21 -15.90 21.37
N TYR A 393 3.77 -16.93 20.73
CA TYR A 393 4.35 -16.85 19.39
C TYR A 393 3.33 -17.06 18.26
N TYR A 394 2.11 -17.49 18.56
CA TYR A 394 1.04 -17.48 17.57
C TYR A 394 0.40 -16.09 17.53
N THR A 395 0.19 -15.58 16.32
CA THR A 395 -0.32 -14.22 16.07
C THR A 395 -1.31 -14.24 14.91
N PHE A 396 -2.33 -13.40 15.02
CA PHE A 396 -3.22 -13.06 13.90
C PHE A 396 -2.79 -11.70 13.35
N ASN A 397 -2.41 -11.65 12.07
CA ASN A 397 -1.88 -10.43 11.46
C ASN A 397 -2.98 -9.39 11.20
N ASP A 398 -4.12 -9.84 10.70
CA ASP A 398 -5.23 -9.03 10.21
C ASP A 398 -6.55 -9.83 10.31
N ILE A 399 -7.65 -9.32 9.77
CA ILE A 399 -8.94 -10.03 9.69
C ILE A 399 -9.50 -9.81 8.29
N ASP A 400 -9.66 -10.92 7.58
CA ASP A 400 -10.23 -10.97 6.26
C ASP A 400 -11.73 -11.17 6.27
N ILE A 401 -12.40 -10.59 5.27
CA ILE A 401 -13.83 -10.72 5.08
C ILE A 401 -14.13 -11.45 3.79
N ASP A 402 -14.89 -12.54 3.87
CA ASP A 402 -15.27 -13.31 2.70
C ASP A 402 -16.60 -14.06 2.92
N ARG A 403 -17.07 -14.76 1.89
CA ARG A 403 -18.36 -15.46 1.87
C ARG A 403 -18.19 -16.96 1.75
N TYR A 404 -18.99 -17.70 2.50
CA TYR A 404 -18.95 -19.16 2.52
C TYR A 404 -20.36 -19.74 2.53
N MET A 405 -20.47 -20.97 2.00
CA MET A 405 -21.63 -21.82 2.20
C MET A 405 -21.38 -22.72 3.43
N ILE A 406 -21.95 -22.35 4.58
CA ILE A 406 -21.81 -23.11 5.82
C ILE A 406 -23.17 -23.69 6.19
N ASN A 407 -23.24 -25.02 6.35
CA ASN A 407 -24.49 -25.73 6.67
C ASN A 407 -25.67 -25.38 5.73
N GLY A 408 -25.38 -25.13 4.45
CA GLY A 408 -26.37 -24.75 3.44
C GLY A 408 -26.82 -23.29 3.46
N GLN A 409 -26.26 -22.46 4.35
CA GLN A 409 -26.51 -21.02 4.41
C GLN A 409 -25.38 -20.24 3.75
N TYR A 410 -25.72 -19.29 2.88
CA TYR A 410 -24.77 -18.35 2.30
C TYR A 410 -24.57 -17.21 3.29
N GLN A 411 -23.37 -17.14 3.87
CA GLN A 411 -23.09 -16.17 4.92
C GLN A 411 -21.67 -15.61 4.80
N GLN A 412 -21.52 -14.39 5.29
CA GLN A 412 -20.25 -13.69 5.39
C GLN A 412 -19.52 -14.15 6.66
N LEU A 413 -18.23 -14.42 6.51
CA LEU A 413 -17.32 -14.79 7.57
C LEU A 413 -16.20 -13.76 7.69
N GLU A 414 -15.74 -13.56 8.91
CA GLU A 414 -14.44 -12.97 9.21
C GLU A 414 -13.45 -14.10 9.52
N ILE A 415 -12.29 -14.09 8.88
CA ILE A 415 -11.29 -15.16 8.97
C ILE A 415 -9.90 -14.56 9.16
N SER A 416 -9.03 -15.27 9.89
CA SER A 416 -7.62 -14.89 10.00
C SER A 416 -6.71 -16.08 10.18
N ALA A 417 -5.52 -16.00 9.58
CA ALA A 417 -4.48 -17.00 9.68
C ALA A 417 -3.81 -16.96 11.07
N ARG A 418 -3.65 -18.12 11.71
CA ARG A 418 -2.85 -18.25 12.92
C ARG A 418 -1.39 -18.43 12.53
N GLU A 419 -0.70 -17.34 12.28
CA GLU A 419 0.71 -17.34 11.90
C GLU A 419 1.67 -17.44 13.10
N MET A 420 2.92 -17.79 12.83
CA MET A 420 3.97 -17.89 13.83
C MET A 420 4.95 -16.72 13.71
N ASP A 421 5.09 -15.98 14.80
CA ASP A 421 6.02 -14.85 14.93
C ASP A 421 7.19 -15.25 15.85
N THR A 422 8.33 -15.55 15.24
CA THR A 422 9.57 -15.97 15.92
C THR A 422 10.15 -14.86 16.81
N SER A 423 9.80 -13.59 16.58
CA SER A 423 10.23 -12.47 17.41
C SER A 423 9.59 -12.48 18.82
N LYS A 424 8.49 -13.22 18.98
CA LYS A 424 7.78 -13.40 20.26
C LYS A 424 8.22 -14.64 21.04
N LEU A 425 9.18 -15.41 20.52
CA LEU A 425 9.88 -16.42 21.30
C LEU A 425 10.67 -15.74 22.43
N SER A 426 10.91 -16.46 23.53
CA SER A 426 11.79 -15.95 24.58
C SER A 426 13.19 -15.72 24.02
N SER A 427 13.93 -14.74 24.56
CA SER A 427 15.27 -14.42 24.07
C SER A 427 16.24 -15.62 24.08
N ALA A 428 16.10 -16.53 25.04
CA ALA A 428 16.87 -17.78 25.08
C ALA A 428 16.44 -18.80 23.99
N ALA A 429 15.19 -18.73 23.54
CA ALA A 429 14.64 -19.58 22.49
C ALA A 429 14.88 -19.01 21.07
N GLN A 430 15.30 -17.75 20.92
CA GLN A 430 15.66 -17.13 19.64
C GLN A 430 17.07 -17.54 19.18
N ASN A 431 17.31 -18.84 19.07
CA ASN A 431 18.54 -19.40 18.54
C ASN A 431 18.29 -20.02 17.15
N TRP A 432 19.39 -20.26 16.42
CA TRP A 432 19.36 -20.75 15.05
C TRP A 432 18.53 -22.04 14.87
N VAL A 433 18.66 -23.00 15.79
CA VAL A 433 17.92 -24.28 15.71
C VAL A 433 16.42 -24.04 15.82
N ASN A 434 16.00 -23.21 16.77
CA ASN A 434 14.58 -22.92 16.97
C ASN A 434 13.98 -22.13 15.81
N ILE A 435 14.65 -21.08 15.33
CA ILE A 435 14.12 -20.22 14.25
C ILE A 435 14.05 -20.98 12.91
N HIS A 436 15.08 -21.78 12.58
CA HIS A 436 15.20 -22.36 11.24
C HIS A 436 14.77 -23.83 11.15
N LEU A 437 14.64 -24.55 12.26
CA LEU A 437 14.33 -26.00 12.28
C LEU A 437 13.16 -26.39 13.21
N GLY A 438 12.92 -25.64 14.28
CA GLY A 438 11.94 -26.01 15.32
C GLY A 438 10.59 -25.33 15.11
N TYR A 439 10.57 -24.00 15.16
CA TYR A 439 9.40 -23.13 15.07
C TYR A 439 9.25 -22.62 13.65
N THR A 440 8.85 -23.53 12.76
CA THR A 440 8.94 -23.32 11.31
C THR A 440 7.66 -22.79 10.68
N HIS A 441 6.47 -23.00 11.27
CA HIS A 441 5.20 -22.71 10.62
C HIS A 441 4.10 -22.27 11.60
N GLY A 442 3.14 -21.47 11.11
CA GLY A 442 1.87 -21.20 11.78
C GLY A 442 0.91 -22.40 11.70
N TYR A 443 -0.26 -22.32 12.34
CA TYR A 443 -1.14 -23.48 12.44
C TYR A 443 -2.64 -23.14 12.44
N GLY A 444 -3.27 -23.32 11.27
CA GLY A 444 -4.71 -23.19 11.06
C GLY A 444 -5.20 -21.75 10.94
N ALA A 445 -6.51 -21.58 11.01
CA ALA A 445 -7.17 -20.29 11.00
C ALA A 445 -8.26 -20.25 12.07
N ALA A 446 -8.67 -19.05 12.47
CA ALA A 446 -9.90 -18.82 13.20
C ALA A 446 -10.88 -18.10 12.27
N ALA A 447 -12.15 -18.49 12.28
CA ALA A 447 -13.17 -17.80 11.52
C ALA A 447 -14.51 -17.76 12.26
N SER A 448 -15.21 -16.64 12.12
CA SER A 448 -16.45 -16.30 12.80
C SER A 448 -17.50 -15.82 11.80
N PRO A 449 -18.77 -16.24 11.94
CA PRO A 449 -19.86 -15.58 11.21
C PRO A 449 -19.98 -14.13 11.68
N VAL A 450 -20.13 -13.22 10.72
CA VAL A 450 -20.16 -11.77 11.02
C VAL A 450 -21.30 -11.34 11.93
N ASN A 451 -22.39 -12.11 11.97
CA ASN A 451 -23.63 -11.80 12.66
C ASN A 451 -23.82 -12.58 13.98
N ALA A 452 -22.83 -13.36 14.41
CA ALA A 452 -22.99 -14.32 15.50
C ALA A 452 -22.20 -13.93 16.75
N VAL A 453 -22.88 -13.95 17.90
CA VAL A 453 -22.34 -13.60 19.21
C VAL A 453 -22.77 -14.64 20.24
N VAL A 454 -21.87 -15.02 21.13
CA VAL A 454 -22.08 -16.00 22.20
C VAL A 454 -21.70 -15.43 23.56
N GLY A 455 -22.33 -15.95 24.61
CA GLY A 455 -22.01 -15.60 26.00
C GLY A 455 -22.12 -14.11 26.29
N GLU A 456 -21.03 -13.52 26.81
CA GLU A 456 -20.97 -12.14 27.31
C GLU A 456 -20.65 -11.08 26.23
N GLY A 457 -20.82 -11.42 24.95
CA GLY A 457 -20.50 -10.53 23.82
C GLY A 457 -19.26 -10.95 23.05
N LEU A 458 -19.03 -12.26 22.90
CA LEU A 458 -17.86 -12.86 22.25
C LEU A 458 -18.23 -13.47 20.89
N PRO A 459 -17.28 -13.62 19.94
CA PRO A 459 -17.60 -14.13 18.62
C PRO A 459 -17.92 -15.63 18.68
N ALA A 460 -18.85 -16.08 17.83
CA ALA A 460 -19.00 -17.51 17.55
C ALA A 460 -17.88 -17.96 16.60
N TYR A 461 -17.47 -19.23 16.66
CA TYR A 461 -16.45 -19.78 15.75
C TYR A 461 -17.05 -20.85 14.85
N VAL A 462 -16.85 -20.72 13.54
CA VAL A 462 -17.08 -21.81 12.56
C VAL A 462 -15.82 -22.61 12.28
N VAL A 463 -14.65 -22.04 12.60
CA VAL A 463 -13.42 -22.78 12.86
C VAL A 463 -12.61 -22.05 13.92
N GLY A 464 -12.03 -22.80 14.85
CA GLY A 464 -11.20 -22.28 15.93
C GLY A 464 -10.41 -23.39 16.61
N ASP A 465 -9.70 -23.05 17.68
CA ASP A 465 -8.83 -23.92 18.48
C ASP A 465 -7.58 -24.45 17.75
N VAL A 466 -6.78 -25.20 18.50
CA VAL A 466 -5.59 -25.90 18.03
C VAL A 466 -5.61 -27.33 18.59
N PRO A 467 -5.73 -28.38 17.76
CA PRO A 467 -5.88 -28.32 16.30
C PRO A 467 -7.23 -27.71 15.88
N PRO A 468 -7.34 -27.13 14.67
CA PRO A 468 -8.55 -26.42 14.26
C PRO A 468 -9.74 -27.37 14.15
N THR A 469 -10.85 -26.99 14.79
CA THR A 469 -12.13 -27.71 14.76
C THR A 469 -13.28 -26.77 14.41
N GLY A 470 -14.36 -27.31 13.83
CA GLY A 470 -15.54 -26.52 13.47
C GLY A 470 -16.28 -27.03 12.25
N ALA A 471 -17.23 -26.22 11.76
CA ALA A 471 -18.01 -26.48 10.55
C ALA A 471 -17.16 -26.29 9.29
N LEU A 472 -16.28 -25.28 9.27
CA LEU A 472 -15.30 -25.09 8.19
C LEU A 472 -14.11 -26.02 8.42
N LYS A 473 -13.97 -27.04 7.57
CA LYS A 473 -12.94 -28.08 7.75
C LYS A 473 -11.60 -27.60 7.23
N ILE A 474 -10.56 -27.75 8.06
CA ILE A 474 -9.15 -27.55 7.70
C ILE A 474 -8.42 -28.87 7.96
N THR A 475 -7.99 -29.56 6.91
CA THR A 475 -7.26 -30.83 7.00
C THR A 475 -5.76 -30.65 6.89
N GLN A 476 -5.30 -29.56 6.24
CA GLN A 476 -3.89 -29.17 6.17
C GLN A 476 -3.69 -27.80 6.84
N PRO A 477 -3.50 -27.76 8.17
CA PRO A 477 -3.46 -26.49 8.92
C PRO A 477 -2.11 -25.78 8.90
N ALA A 478 -1.00 -26.47 8.62
CA ALA A 478 0.33 -25.86 8.70
C ALA A 478 0.53 -24.72 7.69
N ILE A 479 0.98 -23.56 8.18
CA ILE A 479 1.24 -22.33 7.40
C ILE A 479 2.75 -22.09 7.34
N TYR A 480 3.39 -22.61 6.30
CA TYR A 480 4.80 -22.34 6.03
C TYR A 480 5.01 -21.03 5.29
N PHE A 481 4.01 -20.53 4.57
CA PHE A 481 4.06 -19.30 3.81
C PHE A 481 2.89 -18.41 4.22
N GLY A 482 3.20 -17.23 4.72
CA GLY A 482 2.24 -16.25 5.20
C GLY A 482 2.85 -14.86 5.32
N GLU A 483 2.14 -13.92 5.90
CA GLU A 483 2.52 -12.51 5.95
C GLU A 483 3.59 -12.22 7.01
N LEU A 484 3.70 -13.05 8.04
CA LEU A 484 4.68 -12.88 9.12
C LEU A 484 5.93 -13.77 8.96
N THR A 485 5.99 -14.57 7.90
CA THR A 485 7.04 -15.57 7.66
C THR A 485 8.31 -14.96 7.03
N ASN A 486 9.09 -14.21 7.82
CA ASN A 486 10.24 -13.45 7.31
C ASN A 486 11.58 -14.22 7.34
N ASP A 487 11.70 -15.24 8.17
CA ASP A 487 12.90 -16.08 8.26
C ASP A 487 12.88 -17.23 7.25
N TYR A 488 14.04 -17.61 6.72
CA TYR A 488 14.16 -18.85 5.96
C TYR A 488 14.05 -20.06 6.89
N VAL A 489 13.59 -21.21 6.38
CA VAL A 489 13.48 -22.46 7.15
C VAL A 489 14.10 -23.61 6.39
N LEU A 490 14.61 -24.60 7.13
CA LEU A 490 15.15 -25.84 6.60
C LEU A 490 14.25 -27.00 7.00
N ALA A 491 13.48 -27.51 6.05
CA ALA A 491 12.49 -28.54 6.31
C ALA A 491 12.43 -29.60 5.18
N PRO A 492 12.26 -30.90 5.50
CA PRO A 492 12.41 -31.47 6.84
C PRO A 492 13.88 -31.49 7.30
N SER A 493 14.11 -31.60 8.61
CA SER A 493 15.47 -31.69 9.19
C SER A 493 15.61 -32.94 10.08
N ALA A 494 16.79 -33.17 10.66
CA ALA A 494 16.94 -34.22 11.68
C ALA A 494 16.26 -33.83 13.02
N ASN A 495 16.04 -32.54 13.25
CA ASN A 495 15.18 -32.04 14.31
C ASN A 495 13.73 -32.00 13.79
N ARG A 496 12.80 -32.61 14.52
CA ARG A 496 11.39 -32.54 14.15
C ARG A 496 10.85 -31.14 14.44
N GLU A 497 9.96 -30.69 13.58
CA GLU A 497 9.34 -29.37 13.66
C GLU A 497 8.22 -29.41 14.70
N PHE A 498 8.13 -28.36 15.53
CA PHE A 498 6.99 -28.16 16.40
C PHE A 498 5.74 -27.93 15.54
N ASP A 499 4.68 -28.68 15.81
CA ASP A 499 3.43 -28.64 15.06
C ASP A 499 2.39 -27.83 15.85
N TYR A 500 2.00 -28.34 17.02
CA TYR A 500 1.07 -27.66 17.92
C TYR A 500 1.12 -28.22 19.34
N PRO A 501 0.67 -27.45 20.36
CA PRO A 501 0.59 -27.94 21.73
C PRO A 501 -0.71 -28.72 21.96
N VAL A 502 -0.66 -29.80 22.74
CA VAL A 502 -1.85 -30.55 23.20
C VAL A 502 -1.70 -30.88 24.69
N GLY A 503 -2.57 -30.28 25.51
CA GLY A 503 -2.50 -30.43 26.96
C GLY A 503 -1.18 -29.91 27.52
N GLY A 504 -0.40 -30.79 28.16
CA GLY A 504 0.94 -30.49 28.69
C GLY A 504 2.09 -30.92 27.78
N THR A 505 1.83 -31.41 26.58
CA THR A 505 2.84 -31.96 25.65
C THR A 505 2.79 -31.27 24.30
N ASP A 506 3.88 -31.36 23.54
CA ASP A 506 3.98 -30.81 22.19
C ASP A 506 3.90 -31.93 21.15
N VAL A 507 3.14 -31.68 20.08
CA VAL A 507 3.09 -32.53 18.88
C VAL A 507 4.11 -32.00 17.88
N PHE A 508 4.78 -32.92 17.18
CA PHE A 508 5.82 -32.61 16.22
C PHE A 508 5.52 -33.21 14.86
N THR A 509 5.94 -32.54 13.80
CA THR A 509 5.75 -32.95 12.42
C THR A 509 7.07 -32.93 11.64
N ASN A 510 7.00 -33.32 10.38
CA ASN A 510 8.04 -33.07 9.39
C ASN A 510 7.37 -32.55 8.14
N TYR A 511 7.91 -31.48 7.56
CA TYR A 511 7.48 -30.99 6.27
C TYR A 511 7.56 -32.11 5.22
N SER A 512 6.46 -32.25 4.48
CA SER A 512 6.27 -33.28 3.45
C SER A 512 6.09 -32.68 2.06
N GLY A 513 6.17 -31.36 1.96
CA GLY A 513 6.05 -30.66 0.69
C GLY A 513 7.25 -30.91 -0.23
N THR A 514 7.05 -30.54 -1.48
CA THR A 514 7.95 -30.91 -2.59
C THR A 514 8.70 -29.71 -3.17
N HIS A 515 8.27 -28.49 -2.87
CA HIS A 515 8.90 -27.27 -3.36
C HIS A 515 9.82 -26.66 -2.31
N GLY A 516 11.01 -26.25 -2.76
CA GLY A 516 12.07 -25.71 -1.92
C GLY A 516 13.44 -25.97 -2.53
N VAL A 517 14.47 -25.23 -2.12
CA VAL A 517 15.81 -25.41 -2.69
C VAL A 517 16.51 -26.58 -2.01
N PRO A 518 16.91 -27.65 -2.73
CA PRO A 518 17.57 -28.78 -2.10
C PRO A 518 18.91 -28.39 -1.46
N MET A 519 19.09 -28.69 -0.17
CA MET A 519 20.28 -28.31 0.59
C MET A 519 21.36 -29.39 0.56
N THR A 520 21.81 -29.72 -0.66
CA THR A 520 22.87 -30.70 -0.91
C THR A 520 24.24 -30.03 -1.04
N GLY A 521 25.23 -30.45 -0.24
CA GLY A 521 26.67 -30.16 -0.43
C GLY A 521 26.99 -28.74 -0.93
N LEU A 522 27.22 -28.60 -2.24
CA LEU A 522 27.54 -27.32 -2.89
C LEU A 522 26.43 -26.26 -2.72
N ASN A 523 25.16 -26.64 -2.77
CA ASN A 523 24.04 -25.71 -2.54
C ASN A 523 24.12 -25.13 -1.14
N SER A 524 24.39 -25.96 -0.13
CA SER A 524 24.58 -25.49 1.24
C SER A 524 25.72 -24.49 1.36
N ALA A 525 26.81 -24.66 0.59
CA ALA A 525 27.91 -23.70 0.55
C ALA A 525 27.51 -22.37 -0.10
N LEU A 526 26.79 -22.41 -1.23
CA LEU A 526 26.34 -21.22 -1.94
C LEU A 526 25.32 -20.42 -1.10
N TRP A 527 24.35 -21.10 -0.51
CA TRP A 527 23.34 -20.48 0.35
C TRP A 527 23.94 -19.96 1.67
N SER A 528 24.94 -20.65 2.22
CA SER A 528 25.72 -20.16 3.35
C SER A 528 26.40 -18.82 3.04
N LEU A 529 26.99 -18.68 1.84
CA LEU A 529 27.58 -17.42 1.40
C LEU A 529 26.50 -16.35 1.13
N LYS A 530 25.39 -16.70 0.47
CA LYS A 530 24.28 -15.78 0.14
C LYS A 530 23.64 -15.18 1.39
N LEU A 531 23.37 -16.02 2.39
CA LEU A 531 22.70 -15.62 3.63
C LEU A 531 23.68 -15.20 4.73
N SER A 532 24.99 -15.30 4.47
CA SER A 532 26.03 -15.12 5.48
C SER A 532 25.83 -16.01 6.72
N ASP A 533 25.32 -17.23 6.52
CA ASP A 533 25.00 -18.18 7.60
C ASP A 533 25.83 -19.46 7.48
N PHE A 534 26.88 -19.57 8.30
CA PHE A 534 27.79 -20.71 8.31
C PHE A 534 27.16 -22.00 8.84
N ASN A 535 26.05 -21.92 9.60
CA ASN A 535 25.40 -23.11 10.15
C ASN A 535 24.84 -24.02 9.04
N LEU A 536 24.46 -23.46 7.90
CA LEU A 536 24.03 -24.20 6.71
C LEU A 536 25.08 -25.21 6.21
N LEU A 537 26.37 -24.94 6.45
CA LEU A 537 27.48 -25.78 6.04
C LEU A 537 27.87 -26.84 7.07
N VAL A 538 27.81 -26.51 8.36
CA VAL A 538 28.37 -27.35 9.44
C VAL A 538 27.34 -28.09 10.27
N SER A 539 26.08 -27.67 10.22
CA SER A 539 25.02 -28.29 11.01
C SER A 539 24.71 -29.70 10.50
N ARG A 540 24.83 -30.68 11.41
CA ARG A 540 24.43 -32.08 11.14
C ARG A 540 22.91 -32.27 11.12
N GLN A 541 22.14 -31.21 11.40
CA GLN A 541 20.67 -31.24 11.33
C GLN A 541 20.17 -31.15 9.88
N VAL A 542 20.99 -30.63 8.97
CA VAL A 542 20.72 -30.61 7.53
C VAL A 542 20.99 -32.00 6.97
N ILE A 543 19.94 -32.67 6.51
CA ILE A 543 19.99 -34.04 5.96
C ILE A 543 19.83 -34.00 4.45
N SER A 544 20.05 -35.14 3.77
CA SER A 544 20.05 -35.22 2.30
C SER A 544 18.73 -34.81 1.63
N ARG A 545 17.61 -34.92 2.34
CA ARG A 545 16.27 -34.51 1.89
C ARG A 545 15.84 -33.11 2.36
N THR A 546 16.70 -32.40 3.09
CA THR A 546 16.36 -31.05 3.58
C THR A 546 16.24 -30.10 2.41
N THR A 547 15.15 -29.33 2.40
CA THR A 547 14.94 -28.23 1.48
C THR A 547 14.97 -26.91 2.24
N MET A 548 15.45 -25.86 1.59
CA MET A 548 15.35 -24.51 2.09
C MET A 548 14.06 -23.87 1.57
N LEU A 549 13.22 -23.46 2.51
CA LEU A 549 12.06 -22.62 2.29
C LEU A 549 12.52 -21.16 2.45
N TYR A 550 12.79 -20.50 1.33
CA TYR A 550 13.32 -19.14 1.26
C TYR A 550 12.28 -18.14 0.76
N ARG A 551 12.39 -16.87 1.19
CA ARG A 551 11.45 -15.77 0.87
C ARG A 551 10.02 -16.24 1.09
N ARG A 552 9.71 -16.52 2.36
CA ARG A 552 8.46 -17.15 2.78
C ARG A 552 7.31 -16.14 2.89
N ASN A 553 7.64 -14.89 3.22
CA ASN A 553 6.72 -13.77 3.12
C ASN A 553 6.10 -13.73 1.72
N ILE A 554 4.77 -13.88 1.68
CA ILE A 554 4.01 -14.07 0.45
C ILE A 554 4.07 -12.85 -0.48
N LEU A 555 4.11 -11.65 0.10
CA LEU A 555 4.16 -10.39 -0.63
C LEU A 555 5.55 -10.17 -1.24
N ASP A 556 6.61 -10.37 -0.46
CA ASP A 556 7.98 -10.28 -0.97
C ASP A 556 8.25 -11.32 -2.05
N ARG A 557 7.73 -12.54 -1.88
CA ARG A 557 7.81 -13.62 -2.86
C ARG A 557 7.17 -13.24 -4.18
N ALA A 558 5.91 -12.77 -4.15
CA ALA A 558 5.20 -12.39 -5.36
C ALA A 558 5.85 -11.20 -6.06
N ARG A 559 6.28 -10.19 -5.30
CA ARG A 559 7.00 -9.00 -5.80
C ARG A 559 8.33 -9.34 -6.47
N GLU A 560 9.09 -10.28 -5.90
CA GLU A 560 10.33 -10.71 -6.55
C GLU A 560 10.07 -11.42 -7.88
N ILE A 561 9.07 -12.32 -7.93
CA ILE A 561 8.77 -13.09 -9.14
C ILE A 561 8.25 -12.19 -10.26
N ALA A 562 7.41 -11.22 -9.92
CA ALA A 562 6.75 -10.33 -10.89
C ALA A 562 6.95 -8.84 -10.54
N PRO A 563 8.19 -8.31 -10.59
CA PRO A 563 8.50 -6.93 -10.16
C PRO A 563 7.94 -5.85 -11.12
N PHE A 564 7.30 -6.29 -12.20
CA PHE A 564 6.66 -5.46 -13.21
C PHE A 564 5.13 -5.30 -12.96
N LEU A 565 4.61 -5.96 -11.92
CA LEU A 565 3.25 -5.74 -11.40
C LEU A 565 3.34 -4.95 -10.09
N THR A 566 2.34 -4.09 -9.85
CA THR A 566 2.13 -3.46 -8.55
C THR A 566 1.20 -4.35 -7.72
N PHE A 567 1.52 -4.60 -6.46
CA PHE A 567 0.72 -5.53 -5.62
C PHE A 567 -0.11 -4.77 -4.61
N ASP A 568 -1.27 -5.34 -4.31
CA ASP A 568 -2.16 -4.93 -3.23
C ASP A 568 -1.49 -5.05 -1.85
N GLY A 569 -1.95 -4.21 -0.92
CA GLY A 569 -1.42 -4.16 0.43
C GLY A 569 -1.91 -5.28 1.36
N ASP A 570 -3.02 -5.94 1.03
CA ASP A 570 -3.80 -6.77 1.96
C ASP A 570 -4.18 -8.13 1.33
N PRO A 571 -3.24 -9.10 1.28
CA PRO A 571 -3.53 -10.44 0.79
C PRO A 571 -4.48 -11.17 1.73
N TYR A 572 -5.44 -11.93 1.19
CA TYR A 572 -6.49 -12.56 1.99
C TYR A 572 -6.46 -14.07 2.02
N LEU A 573 -6.78 -14.63 3.19
CA LEU A 573 -6.84 -16.05 3.42
C LEU A 573 -8.19 -16.66 3.00
N VAL A 574 -8.13 -17.75 2.26
CA VAL A 574 -9.29 -18.58 1.91
C VAL A 574 -9.09 -20.04 2.28
N VAL A 575 -10.15 -20.70 2.73
CA VAL A 575 -10.14 -22.14 3.03
C VAL A 575 -10.90 -22.88 1.93
N VAL A 576 -10.18 -23.65 1.13
CA VAL A 576 -10.76 -24.42 0.03
C VAL A 576 -10.31 -25.88 0.13
N ASP A 577 -11.27 -26.80 0.12
CA ASP A 577 -11.04 -28.25 0.19
C ASP A 577 -10.11 -28.69 1.33
N GLY A 578 -10.24 -28.05 2.49
CA GLY A 578 -9.43 -28.36 3.68
C GLY A 578 -8.01 -27.78 3.68
N ARG A 579 -7.65 -26.96 2.67
CA ARG A 579 -6.34 -26.29 2.55
C ARG A 579 -6.50 -24.77 2.66
N LEU A 580 -5.40 -24.14 3.05
CA LEU A 580 -5.28 -22.69 3.21
C LEU A 580 -4.57 -22.09 2.00
N TYR A 581 -5.17 -21.07 1.38
CA TYR A 581 -4.58 -20.33 0.28
C TYR A 581 -4.64 -18.84 0.57
N TRP A 582 -3.58 -18.14 0.21
CA TRP A 582 -3.59 -16.69 0.12
C TRP A 582 -3.97 -16.29 -1.29
N ILE A 583 -4.91 -15.36 -1.42
CA ILE A 583 -5.21 -14.68 -2.68
C ILE A 583 -4.78 -13.23 -2.52
N MET A 584 -4.05 -12.73 -3.52
CA MET A 584 -3.64 -11.34 -3.54
C MET A 584 -3.85 -10.72 -4.91
N ASP A 585 -4.11 -9.43 -4.88
CA ASP A 585 -4.40 -8.62 -6.04
C ASP A 585 -3.13 -8.02 -6.64
N ALA A 586 -3.02 -8.06 -7.97
CA ALA A 586 -1.90 -7.49 -8.70
C ALA A 586 -2.39 -6.64 -9.88
N TYR A 587 -1.78 -5.47 -9.98
CA TYR A 587 -2.17 -4.38 -10.85
C TYR A 587 -1.11 -4.12 -11.91
N THR A 588 -1.55 -3.86 -13.14
CA THR A 588 -0.73 -3.17 -14.13
C THR A 588 -0.98 -1.67 -14.03
N THR A 589 0.08 -0.89 -13.98
CA THR A 589 0.02 0.57 -13.81
C THR A 589 0.85 1.28 -14.88
N ALA A 590 0.46 2.50 -15.23
CA ALA A 590 1.22 3.39 -16.10
C ALA A 590 0.96 4.87 -15.77
N SER A 591 1.82 5.75 -16.29
CA SER A 591 1.79 7.20 -16.03
C SER A 591 1.65 8.06 -17.30
N THR A 592 1.48 7.42 -18.46
CA THR A 592 1.48 8.07 -19.77
C THR A 592 0.12 7.99 -20.48
N TYR A 593 -0.95 7.57 -19.81
CA TYR A 593 -2.27 7.46 -20.44
C TYR A 593 -2.82 8.86 -20.80
N PRO A 594 -3.19 9.12 -22.07
CA PRO A 594 -3.70 10.43 -22.49
C PRO A 594 -4.98 10.88 -21.76
N TYR A 595 -5.02 12.15 -21.38
CA TYR A 595 -6.18 12.85 -20.80
C TYR A 595 -6.69 12.25 -19.48
N ALA A 596 -5.82 11.53 -18.75
CA ALA A 596 -6.17 10.96 -17.47
C ALA A 596 -5.52 11.74 -16.31
N GLN A 597 -6.32 12.06 -15.29
CA GLN A 597 -5.81 12.63 -14.05
C GLN A 597 -4.78 11.71 -13.39
N GLN A 598 -3.68 12.29 -12.87
CA GLN A 598 -2.71 11.53 -12.08
C GLN A 598 -3.16 11.34 -10.63
N GLN A 599 -2.81 10.19 -10.05
CA GLN A 599 -3.03 9.83 -8.65
C GLN A 599 -1.79 9.15 -8.09
N ALA A 600 -1.58 9.32 -6.78
CA ALA A 600 -0.56 8.57 -6.06
C ALA A 600 -1.07 7.16 -5.74
N PHE A 601 -0.30 6.13 -6.08
CA PHE A 601 -0.60 4.74 -5.77
C PHE A 601 0.70 3.95 -5.59
N GLY A 602 0.82 3.21 -4.48
CA GLY A 602 2.02 2.41 -4.19
C GLY A 602 3.34 3.20 -4.21
N GLY A 603 3.32 4.47 -3.82
CA GLY A 603 4.48 5.37 -3.84
C GLY A 603 4.83 5.97 -5.21
N ASN A 604 4.07 5.67 -6.26
CA ASN A 604 4.28 6.17 -7.62
C ASN A 604 3.13 7.09 -8.06
N SER A 605 3.41 8.02 -8.98
CA SER A 605 2.37 8.77 -9.69
C SER A 605 1.92 7.98 -10.91
N ILE A 606 0.64 7.61 -10.96
CA ILE A 606 0.03 6.83 -12.02
C ILE A 606 -1.18 7.57 -12.60
N ASN A 607 -1.52 7.31 -13.84
CA ASN A 607 -2.79 7.75 -14.44
C ASN A 607 -3.53 6.62 -15.19
N TYR A 608 -3.09 5.39 -14.98
CA TYR A 608 -3.72 4.17 -15.49
C TYR A 608 -3.51 3.03 -14.50
N ILE A 609 -4.57 2.26 -14.25
CA ILE A 609 -4.52 1.07 -13.43
C ILE A 609 -5.58 0.04 -13.87
N ARG A 610 -5.19 -1.23 -13.85
CA ARG A 610 -6.10 -2.37 -13.99
C ARG A 610 -5.75 -3.42 -12.96
N ASN A 611 -6.77 -4.00 -12.34
CA ASN A 611 -6.59 -5.25 -11.60
C ASN A 611 -6.52 -6.40 -12.62
N SER A 612 -5.32 -6.60 -13.17
CA SER A 612 -5.12 -7.51 -14.30
C SER A 612 -4.84 -8.94 -13.87
N VAL A 613 -4.35 -9.15 -12.63
CA VAL A 613 -3.89 -10.45 -12.16
C VAL A 613 -4.37 -10.73 -10.74
N LYS A 614 -4.79 -11.97 -10.50
CA LYS A 614 -4.98 -12.58 -9.16
C LYS A 614 -3.86 -13.58 -8.92
N VAL A 615 -3.18 -13.47 -7.80
CA VAL A 615 -2.11 -14.41 -7.42
C VAL A 615 -2.62 -15.28 -6.30
N VAL A 616 -2.57 -16.60 -6.48
CA VAL A 616 -2.95 -17.58 -5.46
C VAL A 616 -1.71 -18.30 -4.97
N ILE A 617 -1.51 -18.33 -3.66
CA ILE A 617 -0.35 -18.94 -3.01
C ILE A 617 -0.83 -19.96 -1.98
N ASP A 618 -0.42 -21.21 -2.13
CA ASP A 618 -0.68 -22.25 -1.14
C ASP A 618 0.11 -21.96 0.15
N ALA A 619 -0.56 -21.90 1.31
CA ALA A 619 0.09 -21.56 2.57
C ALA A 619 1.08 -22.64 3.06
N TYR A 620 1.00 -23.87 2.55
CA TYR A 620 1.87 -24.99 2.89
C TYR A 620 3.08 -25.09 1.95
N GLU A 621 2.88 -25.07 0.63
CA GLU A 621 3.96 -25.22 -0.37
C GLU A 621 4.53 -23.89 -0.89
N GLY A 622 3.77 -22.80 -0.77
CA GLY A 622 4.19 -21.45 -1.15
C GLY A 622 4.26 -21.18 -2.66
N VAL A 623 3.91 -22.13 -3.53
CA VAL A 623 4.00 -21.94 -4.98
C VAL A 623 2.91 -20.96 -5.45
N PRO A 624 3.29 -19.79 -6.00
CA PRO A 624 2.32 -18.83 -6.51
C PRO A 624 1.81 -19.24 -7.90
N THR A 625 0.53 -19.01 -8.16
CA THR A 625 -0.05 -19.09 -9.51
C THR A 625 -0.67 -17.75 -9.89
N PHE A 626 -0.26 -17.19 -11.04
CA PHE A 626 -0.71 -15.89 -11.53
C PHE A 626 -1.84 -16.08 -12.56
N TYR A 627 -3.05 -15.69 -12.20
CA TYR A 627 -4.24 -15.77 -13.05
C TYR A 627 -4.59 -14.42 -13.64
N VAL A 628 -4.66 -14.32 -14.97
CA VAL A 628 -5.07 -13.10 -15.67
C VAL A 628 -6.58 -12.97 -15.63
N VAL A 629 -7.06 -11.91 -14.99
CA VAL A 629 -8.48 -11.57 -14.81
C VAL A 629 -8.98 -10.52 -15.80
N ASP A 630 -8.12 -9.60 -16.26
CA ASP A 630 -8.44 -8.65 -17.33
C ASP A 630 -7.59 -8.94 -18.58
N PRO A 631 -8.01 -9.89 -19.44
CA PRO A 631 -7.27 -10.21 -20.66
C PRO A 631 -7.36 -9.10 -21.72
N LYS A 632 -8.09 -8.00 -21.50
CA LYS A 632 -8.16 -6.88 -22.44
C LYS A 632 -7.07 -5.84 -22.21
N ASP A 633 -6.53 -5.77 -21.00
CA ASP A 633 -5.48 -4.84 -20.62
C ASP A 633 -4.23 -4.99 -21.51
N PRO A 634 -3.78 -3.91 -22.19
CA PRO A 634 -2.61 -3.96 -23.07
C PRO A 634 -1.30 -4.26 -22.33
N LEU A 635 -1.16 -3.84 -21.07
CA LEU A 635 0.07 -4.07 -20.31
C LEU A 635 0.22 -5.57 -19.97
N ILE A 636 -0.83 -6.21 -19.47
CA ILE A 636 -0.74 -7.64 -19.17
C ILE A 636 -0.55 -8.49 -20.42
N LYS A 637 -1.14 -8.12 -21.57
CA LYS A 637 -0.89 -8.82 -22.86
C LYS A 637 0.59 -8.80 -23.25
N ALA A 638 1.25 -7.65 -23.13
CA ALA A 638 2.68 -7.53 -23.42
C ALA A 638 3.53 -8.36 -22.45
N TYR A 639 3.17 -8.39 -21.16
CA TYR A 639 3.86 -9.24 -20.18
C TYR A 639 3.59 -10.73 -20.38
N GLN A 640 2.39 -11.14 -20.80
CA GLN A 640 2.11 -12.53 -21.18
C GLN A 640 2.96 -12.97 -22.37
N ALA A 641 3.16 -12.08 -23.35
CA ALA A 641 4.05 -12.36 -24.48
C ALA A 641 5.52 -12.43 -24.06
N THR A 642 5.93 -11.63 -23.07
CA THR A 642 7.29 -11.63 -22.50
C THR A 642 7.55 -12.88 -21.65
N PHE A 643 6.56 -13.33 -20.87
CA PHE A 643 6.66 -14.46 -19.93
C PHE A 643 5.58 -15.54 -20.18
N PRO A 644 5.65 -16.31 -21.29
CA PRO A 644 4.56 -17.18 -21.72
C PRO A 644 4.19 -18.31 -20.74
N SER A 645 5.14 -18.78 -19.93
CA SER A 645 4.94 -19.88 -18.99
C SER A 645 4.41 -19.44 -17.61
N MET A 646 4.39 -18.13 -17.33
CA MET A 646 4.09 -17.61 -16.00
C MET A 646 2.59 -17.49 -15.72
N PHE A 647 1.81 -17.06 -16.72
CA PHE A 647 0.42 -16.67 -16.55
C PHE A 647 -0.55 -17.77 -16.95
N LYS A 648 -1.66 -17.89 -16.21
CA LYS A 648 -2.80 -18.74 -16.55
C LYS A 648 -4.04 -17.88 -16.78
N PRO A 649 -4.97 -18.27 -17.66
CA PRO A 649 -6.28 -17.61 -17.76
C PRO A 649 -7.08 -17.85 -16.47
N ILE A 650 -7.93 -16.88 -16.08
CA ILE A 650 -8.81 -17.03 -14.90
C ILE A 650 -9.71 -18.27 -14.95
N ASP A 651 -10.09 -18.71 -16.15
CA ASP A 651 -10.90 -19.92 -16.34
C ASP A 651 -10.17 -21.23 -15.95
N ALA A 652 -8.85 -21.20 -15.80
CA ALA A 652 -8.07 -22.32 -15.27
C ALA A 652 -8.02 -22.34 -13.73
N MET A 653 -8.49 -21.29 -13.04
CA MET A 653 -8.54 -21.23 -11.58
C MET A 653 -9.57 -22.24 -11.05
N PRO A 654 -9.24 -23.09 -10.06
CA PRO A 654 -10.20 -24.03 -9.48
C PRO A 654 -11.49 -23.34 -9.02
N ALA A 655 -12.64 -23.98 -9.24
CA ALA A 655 -13.95 -23.38 -8.98
C ALA A 655 -14.13 -22.93 -7.51
N GLY A 656 -13.61 -23.71 -6.55
CA GLY A 656 -13.61 -23.34 -5.13
C GLY A 656 -12.87 -22.02 -4.89
N LEU A 657 -11.65 -21.87 -5.40
CA LEU A 657 -10.89 -20.61 -5.29
C LEU A 657 -11.56 -19.44 -6.03
N ARG A 658 -12.12 -19.71 -7.22
CA ARG A 658 -12.79 -18.67 -8.02
C ARG A 658 -14.02 -18.11 -7.32
N ALA A 659 -14.72 -18.91 -6.50
CA ALA A 659 -15.86 -18.46 -5.71
C ALA A 659 -15.48 -17.42 -4.63
N HIS A 660 -14.21 -17.35 -4.24
CA HIS A 660 -13.70 -16.42 -3.23
C HIS A 660 -13.07 -15.15 -3.83
N VAL A 661 -12.98 -15.04 -5.15
CA VAL A 661 -12.45 -13.83 -5.80
C VAL A 661 -13.33 -12.62 -5.42
N ARG A 662 -12.67 -11.55 -4.95
CA ARG A 662 -13.30 -10.27 -4.57
C ARG A 662 -12.71 -9.08 -5.34
N VAL A 663 -13.45 -7.98 -5.42
CA VAL A 663 -12.91 -6.70 -5.93
C VAL A 663 -12.02 -6.11 -4.84
N PRO A 664 -10.76 -5.75 -5.10
CA PRO A 664 -9.85 -5.29 -4.05
C PRO A 664 -10.16 -3.89 -3.54
N VAL A 665 -9.91 -3.68 -2.24
CA VAL A 665 -10.19 -2.43 -1.54
C VAL A 665 -9.29 -1.30 -2.04
N ASP A 666 -7.99 -1.53 -2.26
CA ASP A 666 -7.06 -0.47 -2.70
C ASP A 666 -7.46 0.14 -4.05
N LEU A 667 -7.79 -0.70 -5.04
CA LEU A 667 -8.26 -0.23 -6.34
C LEU A 667 -9.59 0.50 -6.21
N PHE A 668 -10.54 -0.09 -5.47
CA PHE A 668 -11.86 0.51 -5.33
C PHE A 668 -11.80 1.85 -4.59
N ASN A 669 -10.94 1.98 -3.59
CA ASN A 669 -10.72 3.24 -2.86
C ASN A 669 -10.16 4.32 -3.80
N LEU A 670 -9.17 3.98 -4.63
CA LEU A 670 -8.66 4.89 -5.66
C LEU A 670 -9.75 5.29 -6.66
N GLN A 671 -10.53 4.32 -7.13
CA GLN A 671 -11.63 4.54 -8.07
C GLN A 671 -12.73 5.40 -7.46
N VAL A 672 -13.05 5.21 -6.18
CA VAL A 672 -14.01 6.02 -5.43
C VAL A 672 -13.58 7.47 -5.43
N GLY A 673 -12.29 7.74 -5.17
CA GLY A 673 -11.71 9.08 -5.19
C GLY A 673 -11.78 9.75 -6.57
N ILE A 674 -11.45 9.01 -7.63
CA ILE A 674 -11.61 9.49 -9.01
C ILE A 674 -13.09 9.75 -9.32
N TYR A 675 -13.97 8.80 -9.03
CA TYR A 675 -15.38 8.87 -9.37
C TYR A 675 -16.10 10.01 -8.63
N ALA A 676 -15.64 10.39 -7.43
CA ALA A 676 -16.16 11.54 -6.70
C ALA A 676 -16.14 12.84 -7.53
N THR A 677 -15.16 12.98 -8.43
CA THR A 677 -15.01 14.13 -9.33
C THR A 677 -15.52 13.83 -10.75
N TYR A 678 -15.32 12.61 -11.26
CA TYR A 678 -15.62 12.24 -12.64
C TYR A 678 -16.90 11.38 -12.82
N HIS A 679 -17.84 11.43 -11.87
CA HIS A 679 -19.14 10.76 -12.00
C HIS A 679 -19.99 11.32 -13.16
N VAL A 680 -19.71 12.55 -13.60
CA VAL A 680 -20.38 13.22 -14.72
C VAL A 680 -20.15 12.51 -16.07
N THR A 681 -21.04 12.78 -17.03
CA THR A 681 -20.94 12.23 -18.39
C THR A 681 -19.86 12.92 -19.22
N ALA A 682 -19.23 12.18 -20.13
CA ALA A 682 -18.21 12.70 -21.04
C ALA A 682 -18.83 13.45 -22.25
N ASP A 683 -19.66 14.45 -21.96
CA ASP A 683 -20.32 15.30 -22.96
C ASP A 683 -20.16 16.79 -22.60
N ALA A 684 -20.72 17.67 -23.43
CA ALA A 684 -20.62 19.12 -23.22
C ALA A 684 -21.34 19.60 -21.94
N ALA A 685 -22.35 18.88 -21.44
CA ALA A 685 -23.04 19.22 -20.21
C ALA A 685 -22.19 18.80 -19.00
N GLY A 686 -21.69 17.57 -18.98
CA GLY A 686 -20.78 17.09 -17.92
C GLY A 686 -19.48 17.88 -17.86
N ALA A 687 -18.91 18.28 -19.01
CA ALA A 687 -17.74 19.15 -19.05
C ALA A 687 -18.01 20.53 -18.41
N LYS A 688 -19.21 21.10 -18.56
CA LYS A 688 -19.60 22.34 -17.87
C LYS A 688 -19.71 22.15 -16.36
N VAL A 689 -20.29 21.04 -15.93
CA VAL A 689 -20.42 20.69 -14.50
C VAL A 689 -19.03 20.55 -13.86
N LEU A 690 -18.12 19.80 -14.50
CA LEU A 690 -16.76 19.62 -14.00
C LEU A 690 -15.97 20.94 -13.99
N PHE A 691 -16.09 21.76 -15.04
CA PHE A 691 -15.44 23.08 -15.10
C PHE A 691 -15.90 23.99 -13.96
N ALA A 692 -17.20 24.01 -13.67
CA ALA A 692 -17.76 24.84 -12.59
C ALA A 692 -17.41 24.32 -11.19
N ARG A 693 -17.09 23.02 -11.07
CA ARG A 693 -16.83 22.31 -9.79
C ARG A 693 -17.98 22.44 -8.79
N GLU A 694 -19.21 22.56 -9.28
CA GLU A 694 -20.42 22.74 -8.43
C GLU A 694 -21.00 21.42 -7.92
N ASP A 695 -20.77 20.31 -8.63
CA ASP A 695 -21.22 18.96 -8.26
C ASP A 695 -19.98 18.08 -8.04
N VAL A 696 -19.23 18.35 -6.97
CA VAL A 696 -18.10 17.52 -6.54
C VAL A 696 -18.52 16.75 -5.30
N TRP A 697 -18.31 15.43 -5.33
CA TRP A 697 -18.60 14.56 -4.18
C TRP A 697 -17.34 14.39 -3.32
N ALA A 698 -17.54 13.87 -2.12
CA ALA A 698 -16.51 13.58 -1.15
C ALA A 698 -16.80 12.23 -0.47
N VAL A 699 -15.72 11.61 0.01
CA VAL A 699 -15.81 10.47 0.90
C VAL A 699 -16.35 10.97 2.25
N PRO A 700 -17.43 10.37 2.79
CA PRO A 700 -17.99 10.77 4.06
C PRO A 700 -17.06 10.45 5.22
N THR A 701 -17.33 11.07 6.36
CA THR A 701 -16.64 10.78 7.62
C THR A 701 -17.59 10.19 8.66
N ALA A 702 -17.04 9.51 9.66
CA ALA A 702 -17.73 9.09 10.88
C ALA A 702 -16.76 9.08 12.07
N GLN A 703 -17.31 9.02 13.29
CA GLN A 703 -16.53 8.92 14.52
C GLN A 703 -16.33 7.44 14.90
N THR A 704 -15.18 7.13 15.49
CA THR A 704 -14.80 5.76 15.92
C THR A 704 -14.77 5.59 17.44
N ALA A 705 -14.99 6.66 18.20
CA ALA A 705 -15.20 6.63 19.65
C ALA A 705 -15.91 7.90 20.13
N PRO A 706 -16.57 7.86 21.30
CA PRO A 706 -17.27 9.03 21.83
C PRO A 706 -16.29 10.19 22.07
N GLY A 707 -16.56 11.35 21.46
CA GLY A 707 -15.69 12.53 21.54
C GLY A 707 -14.44 12.49 20.65
N ALA A 708 -14.23 11.42 19.87
CA ALA A 708 -13.13 11.36 18.89
C ALA A 708 -13.41 12.26 17.67
N GLY A 709 -12.34 12.65 16.98
CA GLY A 709 -12.43 13.35 15.69
C GLY A 709 -13.07 12.46 14.62
N ALA A 710 -13.75 13.08 13.66
CA ALA A 710 -14.29 12.38 12.50
C ALA A 710 -13.15 11.89 11.58
N THR A 711 -13.25 10.66 11.12
CA THR A 711 -12.31 10.01 10.20
C THR A 711 -13.03 9.62 8.90
N ALA A 712 -12.32 9.64 7.77
CA ALA A 712 -12.89 9.21 6.49
C ALA A 712 -13.34 7.74 6.57
N LEU A 713 -14.51 7.43 6.01
CA LEU A 713 -14.93 6.03 5.85
C LEU A 713 -14.01 5.34 4.85
N GLU A 714 -13.74 4.06 5.11
CA GLU A 714 -13.12 3.14 4.16
C GLU A 714 -14.22 2.34 3.46
N PRO A 715 -14.02 1.90 2.20
CA PRO A 715 -14.94 0.96 1.57
C PRO A 715 -15.06 -0.33 2.38
N TYR A 716 -16.26 -0.90 2.46
CA TYR A 716 -16.50 -2.10 3.27
C TYR A 716 -17.32 -3.16 2.52
N TYR A 717 -16.95 -4.42 2.75
CA TYR A 717 -17.63 -5.56 2.17
C TYR A 717 -18.94 -5.87 2.90
N VAL A 718 -19.97 -6.15 2.12
CA VAL A 718 -21.32 -6.50 2.60
C VAL A 718 -21.92 -7.58 1.73
N LEU A 719 -22.76 -8.42 2.32
CA LEU A 719 -23.54 -9.42 1.62
C LEU A 719 -25.02 -9.02 1.64
N PHE A 720 -25.53 -8.46 0.53
CA PHE A 720 -26.91 -8.00 0.44
C PHE A 720 -27.46 -8.06 -0.98
N ARG A 721 -28.78 -7.87 -1.13
CA ARG A 721 -29.45 -7.81 -2.44
C ARG A 721 -29.47 -6.38 -2.99
N LEU A 722 -28.76 -6.13 -4.09
CA LEU A 722 -28.80 -4.83 -4.77
C LEU A 722 -30.24 -4.43 -5.15
N PRO A 723 -30.61 -3.14 -5.08
CA PRO A 723 -31.93 -2.69 -5.52
C PRO A 723 -32.24 -3.08 -6.96
N GLY A 724 -33.37 -3.78 -7.15
CA GLY A 724 -33.82 -4.30 -8.45
C GLY A 724 -33.27 -5.67 -8.84
N GLU A 725 -32.32 -6.23 -8.09
CA GLU A 725 -31.82 -7.59 -8.29
C GLU A 725 -32.60 -8.61 -7.45
N GLN A 726 -32.54 -9.90 -7.81
CA GLN A 726 -33.29 -10.96 -7.12
C GLN A 726 -32.46 -11.72 -6.08
N ASN A 727 -31.15 -11.85 -6.30
CA ASN A 727 -30.26 -12.65 -5.46
C ASN A 727 -29.33 -11.75 -4.64
N PRO A 728 -28.98 -12.15 -3.40
CA PRO A 728 -27.92 -11.48 -2.66
C PRO A 728 -26.57 -11.69 -3.34
N GLU A 729 -25.72 -10.68 -3.27
CA GLU A 729 -24.36 -10.72 -3.80
C GLU A 729 -23.37 -10.17 -2.77
N PHE A 730 -22.11 -10.58 -2.91
CA PHE A 730 -21.01 -9.99 -2.16
C PHE A 730 -20.49 -8.75 -2.88
N LEU A 731 -20.54 -7.64 -2.15
CA LEU A 731 -20.38 -6.31 -2.71
C LEU A 731 -19.37 -5.56 -1.86
N LEU A 732 -18.58 -4.71 -2.52
CA LEU A 732 -17.80 -3.67 -1.86
C LEU A 732 -18.50 -2.34 -2.10
N ILE A 733 -18.88 -1.63 -1.04
CA ILE A 733 -19.69 -0.41 -1.17
C ILE A 733 -19.03 0.82 -0.54
N MET A 734 -19.39 1.99 -1.06
CA MET A 734 -18.99 3.28 -0.53
C MET A 734 -20.10 4.33 -0.72
N PRO A 735 -20.60 4.98 0.35
CA PRO A 735 -21.46 6.15 0.25
C PRO A 735 -20.69 7.42 -0.13
N TYR A 736 -21.39 8.41 -0.70
CA TYR A 736 -20.87 9.73 -1.06
C TYR A 736 -21.69 10.87 -0.46
N THR A 737 -21.01 11.93 -0.06
CA THR A 737 -21.62 13.22 0.29
C THR A 737 -21.14 14.31 -0.67
N PRO A 738 -21.81 15.47 -0.80
CA PRO A 738 -21.22 16.61 -1.48
C PRO A 738 -19.99 17.12 -0.73
N LEU A 739 -19.03 17.68 -1.46
CA LEU A 739 -17.90 18.35 -0.85
C LEU A 739 -18.37 19.45 0.11
N GLY A 740 -17.94 19.37 1.37
CA GLY A 740 -18.31 20.33 2.43
C GLY A 740 -19.71 20.15 3.02
N LYS A 741 -20.43 19.06 2.72
CA LYS A 741 -21.72 18.71 3.33
C LYS A 741 -21.73 17.27 3.83
N ASN A 742 -22.67 16.98 4.73
CA ASN A 742 -22.77 15.66 5.37
C ASN A 742 -23.98 14.83 4.91
N ASN A 743 -24.90 15.39 4.12
CA ASN A 743 -26.02 14.64 3.55
C ASN A 743 -25.52 13.74 2.41
N MET A 744 -26.07 12.53 2.26
CA MET A 744 -25.73 11.66 1.14
C MET A 744 -26.27 12.21 -0.18
N VAL A 745 -25.53 11.97 -1.25
CA VAL A 745 -25.96 12.22 -2.64
C VAL A 745 -25.88 11.01 -3.54
N SER A 746 -25.06 10.03 -3.18
CA SER A 746 -24.90 8.81 -3.95
C SER A 746 -24.29 7.71 -3.07
N TRP A 747 -24.33 6.49 -3.55
CA TRP A 747 -23.44 5.42 -3.11
C TRP A 747 -23.06 4.55 -4.31
N MET A 748 -21.91 3.90 -4.22
CA MET A 748 -21.38 3.06 -5.28
C MET A 748 -21.14 1.65 -4.75
N ALA A 749 -21.43 0.65 -5.57
CA ALA A 749 -21.15 -0.75 -5.31
C ALA A 749 -20.29 -1.35 -6.41
N ALA A 750 -19.31 -2.15 -6.01
CA ALA A 750 -18.56 -3.05 -6.87
C ALA A 750 -19.00 -4.49 -6.60
N ARG A 751 -19.33 -5.23 -7.65
CA ARG A 751 -19.85 -6.60 -7.56
C ARG A 751 -18.71 -7.61 -7.59
N SER A 752 -18.70 -8.57 -6.67
CA SER A 752 -17.65 -9.60 -6.58
C SER A 752 -18.09 -10.98 -7.08
N ASP A 753 -19.37 -11.19 -7.38
CA ASP A 753 -19.91 -12.52 -7.66
C ASP A 753 -20.09 -12.84 -9.15
N GLY A 754 -19.68 -14.06 -9.53
CA GLY A 754 -20.00 -14.69 -10.80
C GLY A 754 -19.63 -13.86 -12.04
N SER A 755 -20.54 -13.82 -13.01
CA SER A 755 -20.36 -13.04 -14.25
C SER A 755 -20.43 -11.53 -14.04
N HIS A 756 -20.83 -11.07 -12.86
CA HIS A 756 -20.89 -9.65 -12.51
C HIS A 756 -19.61 -9.14 -11.87
N TYR A 757 -18.62 -10.01 -11.65
CA TYR A 757 -17.33 -9.65 -11.09
C TYR A 757 -16.72 -8.41 -11.76
N GLY A 758 -16.36 -7.41 -10.96
CA GLY A 758 -15.73 -6.17 -11.43
C GLY A 758 -16.69 -5.15 -12.06
N GLN A 759 -18.00 -5.39 -12.05
CA GLN A 759 -18.99 -4.40 -12.48
C GLN A 759 -19.30 -3.40 -11.37
N TYR A 760 -19.44 -2.14 -11.74
CA TYR A 760 -19.75 -1.03 -10.84
C TYR A 760 -21.14 -0.47 -11.09
N VAL A 761 -21.85 -0.15 -10.01
CA VAL A 761 -23.15 0.53 -10.06
C VAL A 761 -23.14 1.70 -9.07
N SER A 762 -23.52 2.89 -9.54
CA SER A 762 -23.71 4.08 -8.72
C SER A 762 -25.21 4.39 -8.60
N TYR A 763 -25.69 4.52 -7.37
CA TYR A 763 -27.06 4.84 -7.05
C TYR A 763 -27.16 6.30 -6.62
N VAL A 764 -27.71 7.15 -7.48
CA VAL A 764 -27.84 8.59 -7.26
C VAL A 764 -29.11 8.88 -6.50
N LEU A 765 -28.99 9.72 -5.46
CA LEU A 765 -30.08 10.14 -4.59
C LEU A 765 -30.77 11.41 -5.12
N PRO A 766 -32.06 11.62 -4.83
CA PRO A 766 -32.81 12.82 -5.20
C PRO A 766 -32.18 14.10 -4.63
N LYS A 767 -32.06 15.14 -5.46
CA LYS A 767 -31.51 16.46 -5.05
C LYS A 767 -32.51 17.32 -4.26
N ASP A 768 -33.80 16.97 -4.26
CA ASP A 768 -34.89 17.66 -3.56
C ASP A 768 -35.21 17.06 -2.18
N LYS A 769 -34.51 16.00 -1.77
CA LYS A 769 -34.65 15.37 -0.45
C LYS A 769 -33.32 15.36 0.30
N THR A 770 -33.42 15.52 1.62
CA THR A 770 -32.26 15.39 2.50
C THR A 770 -32.19 13.96 3.00
N ILE A 771 -31.16 13.23 2.59
CA ILE A 771 -30.82 11.91 3.13
C ILE A 771 -29.59 12.08 4.01
N PHE A 772 -29.68 11.73 5.29
CA PHE A 772 -28.55 11.86 6.20
C PHE A 772 -27.36 11.01 5.79
N GLY A 773 -26.14 11.54 5.90
CA GLY A 773 -24.93 10.74 5.74
C GLY A 773 -24.36 10.19 7.04
N PRO A 774 -23.31 9.36 6.95
CA PRO A 774 -22.69 8.70 8.09
C PRO A 774 -22.39 9.65 9.24
N GLN A 775 -21.75 10.80 8.97
CA GLN A 775 -21.41 11.77 10.01
C GLN A 775 -22.64 12.33 10.75
N GLN A 776 -23.74 12.58 10.04
CA GLN A 776 -24.95 13.11 10.68
C GLN A 776 -25.62 12.06 11.55
N VAL A 777 -25.65 10.80 11.10
CA VAL A 777 -26.20 9.71 11.89
C VAL A 777 -25.33 9.47 13.13
N ALA A 778 -23.99 9.45 12.98
CA ALA A 778 -23.07 9.37 14.11
C ALA A 778 -23.30 10.50 15.14
N ASN A 779 -23.49 11.74 14.67
CA ASN A 779 -23.81 12.85 15.57
C ASN A 779 -25.14 12.63 16.31
N ARG A 780 -26.19 12.19 15.61
CA ARG A 780 -27.50 11.91 16.23
C ARG A 780 -27.44 10.77 17.25
N ILE A 781 -26.62 9.76 16.98
CA ILE A 781 -26.33 8.67 17.93
C ILE A 781 -25.72 9.25 19.20
N ASN A 782 -24.71 10.12 19.06
CA ASN A 782 -24.01 10.73 20.18
C ASN A 782 -24.84 11.79 20.94
N GLU A 783 -25.81 12.42 20.28
CA GLU A 783 -26.77 13.37 20.88
C GLU A 783 -27.95 12.68 21.58
N ASN A 784 -28.19 11.38 21.31
CA ASN A 784 -29.26 10.64 21.97
C ASN A 784 -28.99 10.55 23.48
N THR A 785 -29.93 11.00 24.30
CA THR A 785 -29.74 11.14 25.75
C THR A 785 -29.46 9.82 26.47
N THR A 786 -30.07 8.72 26.01
CA THR A 786 -29.83 7.38 26.59
C THR A 786 -28.45 6.86 26.21
N ILE A 787 -28.08 6.96 24.92
CA ILE A 787 -26.78 6.50 24.43
C ILE A 787 -25.66 7.34 25.05
N SER A 788 -25.81 8.66 25.07
CA SER A 788 -24.82 9.59 25.63
C SER A 788 -24.58 9.37 27.12
N ALA A 789 -25.64 9.09 27.90
CA ALA A 789 -25.53 8.72 29.31
C ALA A 789 -24.78 7.40 29.49
N ASP A 790 -25.14 6.37 28.72
CA ASP A 790 -24.47 5.06 28.75
C ASP A 790 -23.00 5.18 28.32
N PHE A 791 -22.69 5.91 27.25
CA PHE A 791 -21.31 6.16 26.82
C PHE A 791 -20.52 6.88 27.90
N THR A 792 -21.12 7.87 28.56
CA THR A 792 -20.48 8.56 29.68
C THR A 792 -20.22 7.61 30.85
N LEU A 793 -21.07 6.60 31.11
CA LEU A 793 -20.90 5.61 32.18
C LEU A 793 -19.91 4.49 31.81
N PHE A 794 -19.96 4.01 30.56
CA PHE A 794 -19.10 2.95 30.03
C PHE A 794 -17.69 3.45 29.73
N HIS A 795 -17.53 4.73 29.42
CA HIS A 795 -16.26 5.37 29.12
C HIS A 795 -15.72 6.12 30.35
N GLN A 796 -15.59 5.41 31.49
CA GLN A 796 -15.05 5.92 32.76
C GLN A 796 -13.87 5.10 33.25
N ALA A 797 -13.15 5.63 34.24
CA ALA A 797 -11.97 5.04 34.89
C ALA A 797 -12.04 3.50 35.02
N GLY A 798 -11.39 2.79 34.09
CA GLY A 798 -11.32 1.33 34.07
C GLY A 798 -11.82 0.69 32.76
N SER A 799 -12.69 1.37 32.01
CA SER A 799 -13.22 0.91 30.73
C SER A 799 -13.29 2.01 29.67
N GLN A 800 -13.30 1.58 28.41
CA GLN A 800 -13.39 2.41 27.22
C GLN A 800 -14.44 1.84 26.27
N VAL A 801 -15.33 2.71 25.81
CA VAL A 801 -16.22 2.46 24.68
C VAL A 801 -15.45 2.58 23.38
N GLN A 802 -15.57 1.57 22.54
CA GLN A 802 -15.11 1.57 21.15
C GLN A 802 -16.32 1.46 20.24
N GLN A 803 -16.47 2.42 19.33
CA GLN A 803 -17.50 2.39 18.29
C GLN A 803 -16.94 1.61 17.10
N GLY A 804 -17.68 0.61 16.61
CA GLY A 804 -17.33 -0.08 15.37
C GLY A 804 -17.62 0.79 14.15
N ASN A 805 -17.26 0.30 12.97
CA ASN A 805 -17.55 1.01 11.73
C ASN A 805 -19.06 1.21 11.53
N LEU A 806 -19.47 2.46 11.30
CA LEU A 806 -20.85 2.81 10.93
C LEU A 806 -21.13 2.39 9.49
N LEU A 807 -21.88 1.29 9.33
CA LEU A 807 -22.25 0.74 8.02
C LEU A 807 -23.56 1.36 7.54
N VAL A 808 -23.62 1.72 6.25
CA VAL A 808 -24.81 2.23 5.58
C VAL A 808 -25.30 1.18 4.61
N VAL A 809 -26.37 0.48 4.97
CA VAL A 809 -26.89 -0.67 4.22
C VAL A 809 -28.24 -0.29 3.60
N PRO A 810 -28.39 -0.29 2.27
CA PRO A 810 -29.68 -0.07 1.63
C PRO A 810 -30.57 -1.31 1.80
N ILE A 811 -31.79 -1.13 2.29
CA ILE A 811 -32.79 -2.18 2.45
C ILE A 811 -34.13 -1.67 1.89
N GLY A 812 -34.68 -2.39 0.91
CA GLY A 812 -35.84 -1.90 0.16
C GLY A 812 -35.53 -0.56 -0.51
N ASN A 813 -36.34 0.48 -0.23
CA ASN A 813 -36.11 1.87 -0.65
C ASN A 813 -35.70 2.78 0.52
N SER A 814 -35.04 2.22 1.54
CA SER A 814 -34.56 2.94 2.73
C SER A 814 -33.09 2.65 3.01
N PHE A 815 -32.51 3.39 3.96
CA PHE A 815 -31.18 3.15 4.50
C PHE A 815 -31.26 2.71 5.96
N LEU A 816 -30.65 1.57 6.25
CA LEU A 816 -30.36 1.13 7.60
C LEU A 816 -28.92 1.50 7.94
N TYR A 817 -28.75 2.29 8.99
CA TYR A 817 -27.44 2.60 9.55
C TYR A 817 -27.22 1.66 10.72
N PHE A 818 -26.09 0.97 10.71
CA PHE A 818 -25.76 -0.07 11.67
C PHE A 818 -24.41 0.23 12.31
N GLU A 819 -24.36 0.23 13.65
CA GLU A 819 -23.12 0.47 14.41
C GLU A 819 -23.05 -0.45 15.64
N PRO A 820 -22.05 -1.33 15.74
CA PRO A 820 -21.82 -2.14 16.92
C PRO A 820 -20.97 -1.37 17.95
N ILE A 821 -21.25 -1.60 19.23
CA ILE A 821 -20.54 -0.93 20.34
C ILE A 821 -19.85 -1.98 21.22
N TYR A 822 -18.53 -1.83 21.35
CA TYR A 822 -17.70 -2.67 22.18
C TYR A 822 -17.30 -1.97 23.46
N LEU A 823 -17.20 -2.74 24.54
CA LEU A 823 -16.61 -2.31 25.79
C LEU A 823 -15.30 -3.07 26.00
N ARG A 824 -14.25 -2.34 26.35
CA ARG A 824 -12.96 -2.92 26.72
C ARG A 824 -12.45 -2.31 28.02
N ALA A 825 -11.67 -3.07 28.80
CA ALA A 825 -10.97 -2.50 29.96
C ALA A 825 -9.76 -1.66 29.51
N ASN A 826 -9.38 -0.66 30.32
CA ASN A 826 -8.25 0.26 30.04
C ASN A 826 -6.87 -0.38 30.29
N GLN A 827 -6.73 -1.65 29.98
CA GLN A 827 -5.50 -2.44 30.14
C GLN A 827 -5.09 -3.05 28.80
N THR A 828 -3.79 -3.28 28.62
CA THR A 828 -3.18 -3.76 27.37
C THR A 828 -3.62 -5.18 26.96
N SER A 829 -4.35 -5.90 27.81
CA SER A 829 -4.83 -7.28 27.57
C SER A 829 -6.35 -7.41 27.76
N SER A 830 -7.10 -6.35 27.48
CA SER A 830 -8.56 -6.40 27.56
C SER A 830 -9.19 -7.05 26.32
N LEU A 831 -10.27 -7.79 26.55
CA LEU A 831 -11.06 -8.44 25.51
C LEU A 831 -12.21 -7.50 25.12
N PRO A 832 -12.27 -7.00 23.87
CA PRO A 832 -13.43 -6.23 23.42
C PRO A 832 -14.69 -7.10 23.42
N GLU A 833 -15.70 -6.67 24.16
CA GLU A 833 -16.97 -7.38 24.25
C GLU A 833 -18.07 -6.55 23.59
N LEU A 834 -18.83 -7.16 22.68
CA LEU A 834 -20.00 -6.50 22.10
C LEU A 834 -21.07 -6.31 23.20
N LYS A 835 -21.38 -5.06 23.55
CA LYS A 835 -22.37 -4.75 24.60
C LYS A 835 -23.67 -4.21 24.07
N ARG A 836 -23.63 -3.49 22.96
CA ARG A 836 -24.79 -2.81 22.39
C ARG A 836 -24.74 -2.80 20.88
N ILE A 837 -25.91 -2.74 20.28
CA ILE A 837 -26.13 -2.61 18.85
C ILE A 837 -27.01 -1.38 18.63
N ILE A 838 -26.57 -0.53 17.71
CA ILE A 838 -27.32 0.65 17.30
C ILE A 838 -27.82 0.43 15.88
N LEU A 839 -29.13 0.62 15.72
CA LEU A 839 -29.75 0.76 14.41
C LEU A 839 -30.34 2.16 14.28
N ALA A 840 -30.13 2.79 13.15
CA ALA A 840 -30.75 4.07 12.86
C ALA A 840 -31.36 4.10 11.46
N THR A 841 -32.41 4.91 11.32
CA THR A 841 -33.02 5.34 10.06
C THR A 841 -32.99 6.87 10.00
N GLN A 842 -33.58 7.47 8.97
CA GLN A 842 -33.74 8.93 8.89
C GLN A 842 -34.47 9.48 10.13
N ASP A 843 -35.45 8.77 10.68
CA ASP A 843 -36.32 9.31 11.73
C ASP A 843 -36.06 8.74 13.13
N SER A 844 -35.47 7.55 13.23
CA SER A 844 -35.35 6.83 14.51
C SER A 844 -33.96 6.31 14.78
N VAL A 845 -33.61 6.19 16.07
CA VAL A 845 -32.40 5.55 16.56
C VAL A 845 -32.81 4.56 17.65
N VAL A 846 -32.40 3.32 17.49
CA VAL A 846 -32.66 2.20 18.38
C VAL A 846 -31.34 1.71 18.96
N TYR A 847 -31.35 1.39 20.25
CA TYR A 847 -30.17 1.02 21.01
C TYR A 847 -30.52 -0.14 21.95
N THR A 848 -30.06 -1.35 21.62
CA THR A 848 -30.42 -2.60 22.30
C THR A 848 -29.20 -3.49 22.51
N THR A 849 -29.39 -4.67 23.12
CA THR A 849 -28.32 -5.65 23.34
C THR A 849 -28.21 -6.71 22.23
N THR A 850 -29.24 -6.86 21.39
CA THR A 850 -29.29 -7.87 20.33
C THR A 850 -29.85 -7.29 19.04
N LEU A 851 -29.36 -7.80 17.91
CA LEU A 851 -29.78 -7.35 16.58
C LEU A 851 -31.28 -7.57 16.36
N ASP A 852 -31.81 -8.73 16.78
CA ASP A 852 -33.23 -9.04 16.65
C ASP A 852 -34.13 -8.05 17.41
N GLN A 853 -33.76 -7.69 18.64
CA GLN A 853 -34.48 -6.67 19.40
C GLN A 853 -34.39 -5.30 18.73
N ALA A 854 -33.21 -4.95 18.19
CA ALA A 854 -33.02 -3.68 17.51
C ALA A 854 -33.96 -3.58 16.30
N ILE A 855 -34.03 -4.64 15.48
CA ILE A 855 -34.88 -4.71 14.30
C ILE A 855 -36.36 -4.65 14.68
N GLN A 856 -36.81 -5.44 15.64
CA GLN A 856 -38.20 -5.47 16.08
C GLN A 856 -38.67 -4.11 16.60
N GLN A 857 -37.84 -3.42 17.37
CA GLN A 857 -38.11 -2.08 17.87
C GLN A 857 -38.09 -1.04 16.74
N LEU A 858 -37.19 -1.18 15.75
CA LEU A 858 -37.07 -0.26 14.62
C LEU A 858 -38.29 -0.32 13.69
N VAL A 859 -38.78 -1.52 13.35
CA VAL A 859 -39.92 -1.69 12.42
C VAL A 859 -41.30 -1.64 13.09
N GLY A 860 -41.36 -1.30 14.38
CA GLY A 860 -42.62 -1.15 15.11
C GLY A 860 -43.36 -2.46 15.43
N ASN A 861 -42.70 -3.62 15.31
CA ASN A 861 -43.24 -4.94 15.65
C ASN A 861 -42.88 -5.42 17.06
N ALA A 862 -42.23 -4.57 17.87
CA ALA A 862 -42.07 -4.88 19.28
C ALA A 862 -43.48 -5.03 19.91
N PRO A 863 -43.82 -6.16 20.56
CA PRO A 863 -44.77 -6.08 21.66
C PRO A 863 -44.28 -4.93 22.54
N PRO A 864 -45.15 -4.05 23.06
CA PRO A 864 -44.69 -3.00 23.95
C PRO A 864 -43.82 -3.67 25.01
N THR A 865 -42.52 -3.38 24.99
CA THR A 865 -41.69 -3.59 26.17
C THR A 865 -42.22 -2.58 27.15
N THR A 866 -43.31 -2.95 27.83
CA THR A 866 -43.47 -2.53 29.21
C THR A 866 -42.09 -2.75 29.81
N PRO A 867 -41.43 -1.73 30.35
CA PRO A 867 -40.27 -1.98 31.18
C PRO A 867 -40.69 -3.09 32.14
N ASN A 868 -39.82 -4.05 32.40
CA ASN A 868 -39.96 -4.92 33.55
C ASN A 868 -39.89 -4.01 34.80
N GLN A 869 -40.97 -3.25 35.04
CA GLN A 869 -41.36 -2.90 36.36
C GLN A 869 -41.71 -4.24 37.00
N PRO A 870 -41.07 -4.61 38.13
CA PRO A 870 -41.61 -5.68 38.95
C PRO A 870 -43.10 -5.41 39.16
N PRO A 871 -43.95 -6.46 39.24
CA PRO A 871 -45.40 -6.30 39.22
C PRO A 871 -45.79 -5.15 40.13
N ILE A 872 -46.38 -4.10 39.57
CA ILE A 872 -46.97 -3.05 40.39
C ILE A 872 -48.05 -3.77 41.17
N THR A 873 -47.78 -4.04 42.45
CA THR A 873 -48.80 -4.38 43.42
C THR A 873 -49.74 -3.19 43.42
N THR A 874 -50.86 -3.28 42.69
CA THR A 874 -51.88 -2.24 42.71
C THR A 874 -52.42 -2.18 44.13
N LEU A 875 -51.90 -1.23 44.92
CA LEU A 875 -52.40 -0.93 46.25
C LEU A 875 -53.88 -0.57 46.11
N THR A 876 -54.73 -1.24 46.88
CA THR A 876 -56.15 -0.86 46.99
C THR A 876 -56.27 0.60 47.46
N PRO A 877 -57.39 1.30 47.19
CA PRO A 877 -57.58 2.68 47.67
C PRO A 877 -57.34 2.85 49.19
N ALA A 878 -57.66 1.82 49.98
CA ALA A 878 -57.38 1.79 51.42
C ALA A 878 -55.87 1.69 51.72
N GLN A 879 -55.12 0.87 50.98
CA GLN A 879 -53.67 0.74 51.14
C GLN A 879 -52.93 2.00 50.64
N LEU A 880 -53.45 2.69 49.63
CA LEU A 880 -52.90 3.97 49.16
C LEU A 880 -53.08 5.08 50.21
N ALA A 881 -54.25 5.16 50.84
CA ALA A 881 -54.50 6.10 51.94
C ALA A 881 -53.59 5.80 53.14
N GLN A 882 -53.39 4.53 53.47
CA GLN A 882 -52.48 4.10 54.53
C GLN A 882 -51.02 4.43 54.21
N LEU A 883 -50.57 4.20 52.97
CA LEU A 883 -49.22 4.55 52.52
C LEU A 883 -48.97 6.05 52.61
N GLN A 884 -49.90 6.88 52.12
CA GLN A 884 -49.80 8.34 52.22
C GLN A 884 -49.72 8.82 53.67
N SER A 885 -50.49 8.21 54.58
CA SER A 885 -50.42 8.50 56.01
C SER A 885 -49.06 8.14 56.61
N LEU A 886 -48.52 6.96 56.30
CA LEU A 886 -47.21 6.53 56.81
C LEU A 886 -46.06 7.40 56.28
N VAL A 887 -46.11 7.81 55.01
CA VAL A 887 -45.13 8.73 54.41
C VAL A 887 -45.20 10.11 55.08
N ALA A 888 -46.41 10.63 55.33
CA ALA A 888 -46.60 11.90 56.03
C ALA A 888 -46.03 11.85 57.46
N GLN A 889 -46.31 10.78 58.20
CA GLN A 889 -45.75 10.56 59.55
C GLN A 889 -44.23 10.42 59.53
N ALA A 890 -43.67 9.68 58.56
CA ALA A 890 -42.22 9.51 58.43
C ALA A 890 -41.53 10.85 58.17
N ASN A 891 -42.09 11.69 57.29
CA ASN A 891 -41.57 13.03 57.02
C ASN A 891 -41.67 13.96 58.24
N GLN A 892 -42.73 13.84 59.05
CA GLN A 892 -42.87 14.59 60.29
C GLN A 892 -41.79 14.22 61.31
N HIS A 893 -41.57 12.92 61.54
CA HIS A 893 -40.53 12.43 62.45
C HIS A 893 -39.12 12.74 61.93
N TYR A 894 -38.89 12.65 60.62
CA TYR A 894 -37.61 13.04 60.02
C TYR A 894 -37.32 14.54 60.22
N LYS A 895 -38.32 15.40 60.06
CA LYS A 895 -38.17 16.85 60.29
C LYS A 895 -37.93 17.16 61.76
N ALA A 896 -38.61 16.46 62.68
CA ALA A 896 -38.39 16.57 64.13
C ALA A 896 -36.96 16.12 64.52
N ALA A 897 -36.49 15.00 63.95
CA ALA A 897 -35.11 14.54 64.12
C ALA A 897 -34.10 15.60 63.65
N TYR A 898 -34.29 16.15 62.46
CA TYR A 898 -33.38 17.17 61.91
C TYR A 898 -33.37 18.47 62.74
N THR A 899 -34.52 18.83 63.32
CA THR A 899 -34.64 19.98 64.24
C THR A 899 -33.91 19.70 65.55
N ALA A 900 -34.03 18.50 66.12
CA ALA A 900 -33.30 18.08 67.32
C ALA A 900 -31.78 18.04 67.07
N LEU A 901 -31.35 17.57 65.90
CA LEU A 901 -29.95 17.58 65.47
C LEU A 901 -29.38 19.01 65.40
N ALA A 902 -30.15 19.95 64.82
CA ALA A 902 -29.75 21.36 64.74
C ALA A 902 -29.62 22.02 66.13
N LEU A 903 -30.34 21.52 67.14
CA LEU A 903 -30.28 21.97 68.53
C LEU A 903 -29.27 21.18 69.39
N GLY A 904 -28.55 20.21 68.81
CA GLY A 904 -27.57 19.38 69.51
C GLY A 904 -28.17 18.33 70.46
N ASP A 905 -29.47 18.07 70.38
CA ASP A 905 -30.16 17.05 71.18
C ASP A 905 -30.11 15.68 70.49
N PHE A 906 -28.99 14.98 70.70
CA PHE A 906 -28.73 13.68 70.08
C PHE A 906 -29.65 12.56 70.59
N ALA A 907 -30.19 12.68 71.81
CA ALA A 907 -31.09 11.69 72.38
C ALA A 907 -32.45 11.74 71.66
N THR A 908 -33.00 12.94 71.49
CA THR A 908 -34.25 13.14 70.75
C THR A 908 -34.06 12.83 69.25
N TYR A 909 -32.92 13.20 68.66
CA TYR A 909 -32.59 12.81 67.28
C TYR A 909 -32.62 11.29 67.08
N GLY A 910 -31.95 10.53 67.96
CA GLY A 910 -31.90 9.08 67.89
C GLY A 910 -33.30 8.45 68.02
N ALA A 911 -34.11 8.93 68.96
CA ALA A 911 -35.48 8.44 69.17
C ALA A 911 -36.39 8.73 67.97
N GLU A 912 -36.31 9.92 67.37
CA GLU A 912 -37.11 10.29 66.20
C GLU A 912 -36.66 9.54 64.93
N MET A 913 -35.36 9.35 64.72
CA MET A 913 -34.86 8.53 63.61
C MET A 913 -35.24 7.05 63.74
N GLN A 914 -35.35 6.53 64.96
CA GLN A 914 -35.82 5.15 65.19
C GLN A 914 -37.29 4.99 64.77
N LYS A 915 -38.14 5.99 65.04
CA LYS A 915 -39.54 6.02 64.57
C LYS A 915 -39.62 6.11 63.03
N VAL A 916 -38.75 6.90 62.40
CA VAL A 916 -38.64 6.93 60.92
C VAL A 916 -38.30 5.54 60.39
N GLY A 917 -37.31 4.85 60.97
CA GLY A 917 -36.96 3.48 60.57
C GLY A 917 -38.11 2.49 60.71
N GLN A 918 -38.91 2.59 61.78
CA GLN A 918 -40.10 1.76 61.97
C GLN A 918 -41.19 2.04 60.91
N LEU A 919 -41.46 3.31 60.62
CA LEU A 919 -42.45 3.70 59.60
C LEU A 919 -42.01 3.29 58.19
N LEU A 920 -40.73 3.41 57.87
CA LEU A 920 -40.17 2.92 56.60
C LEU A 920 -40.29 1.39 56.49
N SER A 921 -40.09 0.66 57.59
CA SER A 921 -40.29 -0.80 57.62
C SER A 921 -41.76 -1.18 57.39
N GLN A 922 -42.70 -0.41 57.94
CA GLN A 922 -44.14 -0.59 57.70
C GLN A 922 -44.52 -0.27 56.25
N ILE A 923 -43.96 0.80 55.67
CA ILE A 923 -44.12 1.14 54.26
C ILE A 923 -43.60 0.01 53.39
N GLN A 924 -42.42 -0.53 53.70
CA GLN A 924 -41.81 -1.64 52.97
C GLN A 924 -42.61 -2.94 53.06
N ALA A 925 -43.21 -3.22 54.21
CA ALA A 925 -44.13 -4.34 54.39
C ALA A 925 -45.44 -4.15 53.59
N LEU A 926 -45.92 -2.90 53.46
CA LEU A 926 -47.10 -2.54 52.67
C LEU A 926 -46.86 -2.60 51.16
N THR A 927 -45.64 -2.33 50.69
CA THR A 927 -45.29 -2.30 49.26
C THR A 927 -44.73 -3.62 48.72
N GLY A 928 -44.53 -4.62 49.59
CA GLY A 928 -44.19 -6.00 49.19
C GLY A 928 -42.71 -6.26 48.90
N SER A 929 -41.80 -5.35 49.26
CA SER A 929 -40.35 -5.53 49.06
C SER A 929 -39.74 -6.35 50.21
N SER A 930 -39.83 -7.68 50.16
CA SER A 930 -39.19 -8.56 51.14
C SER A 930 -37.67 -8.35 51.17
N SER A 931 -37.12 -8.00 52.33
CA SER A 931 -35.69 -8.17 52.61
C SER A 931 -35.42 -9.63 52.93
N THR A 932 -34.48 -10.25 52.21
CA THR A 932 -33.81 -11.47 52.66
C THR A 932 -33.03 -11.16 53.93
N THR A 933 -33.51 -11.66 55.06
CA THR A 933 -32.76 -11.68 56.33
C THR A 933 -31.52 -12.58 56.18
N PRO A 934 -30.30 -12.13 56.56
CA PRO A 934 -29.16 -13.04 56.69
C PRO A 934 -29.39 -13.97 57.89
N SER A 935 -29.13 -15.27 57.74
CA SER A 935 -29.04 -16.21 58.86
C SER A 935 -28.01 -15.74 59.89
N PRO A 936 -28.27 -15.87 61.20
CA PRO A 936 -27.29 -15.56 62.23
C PRO A 936 -26.15 -16.60 62.19
N SER A 937 -24.94 -16.12 61.90
CA SER A 937 -23.70 -16.88 62.11
C SER A 937 -23.47 -17.06 63.61
N ALA A 938 -23.02 -18.25 64.01
CA ALA A 938 -22.81 -18.61 65.41
C ALA A 938 -21.72 -17.75 66.06
N SER A 939 -22.01 -17.21 67.25
CA SER A 939 -21.04 -16.54 68.12
C SER A 939 -19.90 -17.50 68.53
N PRO A 940 -18.62 -17.07 68.47
CA PRO A 940 -17.54 -17.73 69.19
C PRO A 940 -17.54 -17.29 70.67
N SER A 941 -17.48 -18.27 71.58
CA SER A 941 -17.25 -18.05 73.01
C SER A 941 -15.85 -17.47 73.31
N PRO A 942 -15.70 -16.74 74.44
CA PRO A 942 -14.52 -15.93 74.73
C PRO A 942 -13.35 -16.76 75.28
N LYS A 943 -12.13 -16.45 74.83
CA LYS A 943 -10.89 -16.87 75.51
C LYS A 943 -10.22 -15.65 76.14
N ALA A 944 -9.83 -15.84 77.40
CA ALA A 944 -9.36 -14.83 78.33
C ALA A 944 -8.01 -14.20 77.94
N SER A 945 -7.86 -12.95 78.41
CA SER A 945 -6.65 -12.12 78.46
C SER A 945 -5.48 -12.78 79.19
N SER A 946 -4.26 -12.51 78.70
CA SER A 946 -3.15 -12.13 79.57
C SER A 946 -2.11 -11.31 78.79
N SER A 947 -2.11 -9.99 79.01
CA SER A 947 -0.90 -9.13 78.91
C SER A 947 0.02 -9.42 80.11
N PRO A 948 1.29 -8.97 80.15
CA PRO A 948 1.74 -7.59 79.94
C PRO A 948 2.39 -7.34 78.58
#